data_AF-A0AA86RZ05-F1
#
_entry.id   AF-A0AA86RZ05-F1
#
_cell.length_a   1.000
_cell.length_b   1.000
_cell.length_c   1.000
_cell.angle_alpha   90.00
_cell.angle_beta   90.00
_cell.angle_gamma   90.00
#
_symmetry.space_group_name_H-M   'P 1'
#
loop_
_entity.id
_entity.type
_entity.pdbx_description
1 polymer ?
#
loop_
_entity_poly.entity_id
_entity_poly.type
_entity_poly.pdbx_seq_one_letter_code
_entity_poly.pdbx_strand_id
1 'polypeptide(L)'
;MKLSPREVEKLVLHNAGYLAQKRLARGLRLNYTEAVALIATQIMEFARDGEESVASLMCIGQQLLGRRQVLPKVPHLLNAVQVEATFPDGTKLVIVHGPIACENGDLEKALCGSFLPVPSLDKFAEIKEDNRVPGEILCRDGYLALNLGRKAVNLKVVNKGDRTIQVGSHYHFIEVNPYMTFDRRKSYGMRLNIAAGNSVRFEVQFYVVWESKVVKLVSIGGNKVIRGGNGIADGPVSETNLKEAMEAVCKRGFGHKDEEDASEGITEVDSNSPFTTFISREEYANKYGPTTGDKIRLGDTNLLAEIEKDFARYGDECIFGGGKVIRDGMGQSCGHPPAISLDTVIANVVIIDYSGIIKADIGIKDGLIVSIGKAGNPDIMDDVYLNMIIGANTEVIAGEWLIVTAGAIDCHVHYICPQLVYEAISSGITTLVGGGTGPTAGSRATTCTPAPSLMKLMLQSTDDLPLNFGFTGKGSSKPDELHEIIKAGAMGLKLHEDWGCTPAAIDNCLTIAEQYDIQAQLSLLQFYFCFINIHTDTLNEAGFVEHSIAAFKGRTIHTYHRDILEDLAFACSRIREKTIAAEDILHDIGAISIISSDSQAMGRVGEVISRTWQTANKMKIQQRGPLQPDESDNDNFRIKRYIAKYTINPAIANGFSQHVGPVEVNV
;
A
#
# COMPACT_ATOMS: atom_id res chain seq x y z
N MET A 1 -26.58 5.79 31.59
CA MET A 1 -25.23 5.80 30.99
C MET A 1 -24.97 7.06 30.16
N LYS A 2 -25.74 7.36 29.10
CA LYS A 2 -25.45 8.49 28.16
C LYS A 2 -24.09 8.34 27.43
N LEU A 3 -23.75 7.11 27.01
CA LEU A 3 -22.50 6.80 26.33
C LEU A 3 -22.36 7.61 25.04
N SER A 4 -21.24 8.31 24.89
CA SER A 4 -20.78 8.86 23.62
C SER A 4 -20.16 7.76 22.73
N PRO A 5 -19.99 7.97 21.41
CA PRO A 5 -19.47 6.94 20.50
C PRO A 5 -18.15 6.32 20.97
N ARG A 6 -17.19 7.16 21.40
CA ARG A 6 -15.91 6.72 21.95
C ARG A 6 -16.03 5.82 23.20
N GLU A 7 -17.07 5.98 24.02
CA GLU A 7 -17.27 5.09 25.18
C GLU A 7 -17.79 3.72 24.76
N VAL A 8 -18.58 3.64 23.67
CA VAL A 8 -18.99 2.37 23.06
C VAL A 8 -17.79 1.68 22.39
N GLU A 9 -16.94 2.43 21.69
CA GLU A 9 -15.72 1.91 21.08
C GLU A 9 -14.72 1.37 22.13
N LYS A 10 -14.47 2.13 23.21
CA LYS A 10 -13.57 1.66 24.28
C LYS A 10 -14.15 0.46 25.05
N LEU A 11 -15.48 0.30 25.12
CA LEU A 11 -16.10 -0.93 25.61
C LEU A 11 -15.88 -2.12 24.67
N VAL A 12 -15.91 -1.93 23.35
CA VAL A 12 -15.55 -2.98 22.37
C VAL A 12 -14.06 -3.34 22.49
N LEU A 13 -13.17 -2.36 22.67
CA LEU A 13 -11.75 -2.58 22.94
C LEU A 13 -11.51 -3.38 24.23
N HIS A 14 -12.16 -3.00 25.33
CA HIS A 14 -12.09 -3.75 26.60
C HIS A 14 -12.60 -5.19 26.43
N ASN A 15 -13.68 -5.42 25.69
CA ASN A 15 -14.17 -6.77 25.38
C ASN A 15 -13.14 -7.61 24.60
N ALA A 16 -12.39 -7.01 23.67
CA ALA A 16 -11.30 -7.67 22.96
C ALA A 16 -10.10 -7.96 23.87
N GLY A 17 -9.74 -7.02 24.77
CA GLY A 17 -8.71 -7.24 25.78
C GLY A 17 -9.08 -8.36 26.75
N TYR A 18 -10.32 -8.39 27.26
CA TYR A 18 -10.80 -9.46 28.13
C TYR A 18 -10.86 -10.82 27.42
N LEU A 19 -11.12 -10.86 26.10
CA LEU A 19 -10.98 -12.07 25.29
C LEU A 19 -9.52 -12.54 25.23
N ALA A 20 -8.56 -11.63 25.02
CA ALA A 20 -7.13 -11.93 25.05
C ALA A 20 -6.66 -12.41 26.45
N GLN A 21 -7.11 -11.77 27.54
CA GLN A 21 -6.85 -12.21 28.92
C GLN A 21 -7.38 -13.63 29.18
N LYS A 22 -8.59 -13.97 28.72
CA LYS A 22 -9.14 -15.35 28.79
C LYS A 22 -8.38 -16.36 27.93
N ARG A 23 -7.61 -15.92 26.93
CA ARG A 23 -6.70 -16.78 26.14
C ARG A 23 -5.35 -16.94 26.87
N LEU A 24 -4.78 -15.86 27.38
CA LEU A 24 -3.57 -15.82 28.20
C LEU A 24 -3.68 -16.71 29.46
N ALA A 25 -4.76 -16.56 30.24
CA ALA A 25 -5.00 -17.29 31.49
C ALA A 25 -5.07 -18.83 31.34
N ARG A 26 -5.30 -19.32 30.11
CA ARG A 26 -5.25 -20.76 29.77
C ARG A 26 -3.99 -21.20 29.02
N GLY A 27 -2.96 -20.35 28.94
CA GLY A 27 -1.66 -20.67 28.35
C GLY A 27 -1.55 -20.48 26.83
N LEU A 28 -2.52 -19.84 26.17
CA LEU A 28 -2.38 -19.55 24.74
C LEU A 28 -1.39 -18.40 24.51
N ARG A 29 -0.50 -18.58 23.55
CA ARG A 29 0.30 -17.49 22.98
C ARG A 29 -0.59 -16.52 22.22
N LEU A 30 -0.50 -15.24 22.55
CA LEU A 30 -1.26 -14.17 21.91
C LEU A 30 -0.63 -13.78 20.56
N ASN A 31 -1.47 -13.54 19.56
CA ASN A 31 -1.08 -12.90 18.30
C ASN A 31 -0.97 -11.36 18.46
N TYR A 32 -0.63 -10.66 17.37
CA TYR A 32 -0.49 -9.20 17.36
C TYR A 32 -1.74 -8.48 17.87
N THR A 33 -2.91 -8.78 17.29
CA THR A 33 -4.19 -8.13 17.61
C THR A 33 -4.60 -8.38 19.06
N GLU A 34 -4.35 -9.59 19.58
CA GLU A 34 -4.63 -9.97 20.95
C GLU A 34 -3.70 -9.27 21.95
N ALA A 35 -2.41 -9.13 21.62
CA ALA A 35 -1.46 -8.40 22.44
C ALA A 35 -1.79 -6.90 22.49
N VAL A 36 -2.09 -6.28 21.35
CA VAL A 36 -2.57 -4.88 21.26
C VAL A 36 -3.80 -4.68 22.13
N ALA A 37 -4.82 -5.52 21.98
CA ALA A 37 -6.08 -5.39 22.71
C ALA A 37 -5.90 -5.56 24.23
N LEU A 38 -5.07 -6.51 24.68
CA LEU A 38 -4.77 -6.70 26.10
C LEU A 38 -4.03 -5.49 26.68
N ILE A 39 -2.93 -5.06 26.05
CA ILE A 39 -2.11 -3.94 26.55
C ILE A 39 -2.95 -2.66 26.59
N ALA A 40 -3.65 -2.32 25.51
CA ALA A 40 -4.49 -1.13 25.46
C ALA A 40 -5.61 -1.16 26.51
N THR A 41 -6.19 -2.33 26.79
CA THR A 41 -7.21 -2.49 27.84
C THR A 41 -6.63 -2.28 29.23
N GLN A 42 -5.50 -2.90 29.57
CA GLN A 42 -4.89 -2.74 30.90
C GLN A 42 -4.42 -1.30 31.16
N ILE A 43 -3.93 -0.60 30.15
CA ILE A 43 -3.61 0.83 30.26
C ILE A 43 -4.87 1.67 30.54
N MET A 44 -6.05 1.29 30.03
CA MET A 44 -7.32 1.93 30.40
C MET A 44 -7.77 1.60 31.83
N GLU A 45 -7.61 0.35 32.29
CA GLU A 45 -7.99 -0.04 33.66
C GLU A 45 -7.12 0.66 34.71
N PHE A 46 -5.78 0.67 34.56
CA PHE A 46 -4.91 1.37 35.51
C PHE A 46 -5.15 2.90 35.52
N ALA A 47 -5.45 3.50 34.37
CA ALA A 47 -5.83 4.91 34.28
C ALA A 47 -7.22 5.18 34.92
N ARG A 48 -8.11 4.18 34.92
CA ARG A 48 -9.42 4.22 35.59
C ARG A 48 -9.28 4.09 37.10
N ASP A 49 -8.36 3.27 37.61
CA ASP A 49 -8.05 3.21 39.05
C ASP A 49 -7.45 4.53 39.53
N GLY A 50 -6.62 5.17 38.69
CA GLY A 50 -6.19 6.56 38.85
C GLY A 50 -5.01 6.76 39.81
N GLU A 51 -4.39 5.67 40.27
CA GLU A 51 -3.18 5.69 41.09
C GLU A 51 -1.92 5.95 40.24
N GLU A 52 -1.95 5.58 38.96
CA GLU A 52 -0.80 5.61 38.07
C GLU A 52 -0.76 6.81 37.11
N SER A 53 0.45 7.35 36.91
CA SER A 53 0.69 8.44 35.96
C SER A 53 0.92 7.92 34.53
N VAL A 54 0.71 8.77 33.51
CA VAL A 54 1.02 8.47 32.10
C VAL A 54 2.45 7.91 31.95
N ALA A 55 3.44 8.53 32.58
CA ALA A 55 4.84 8.08 32.52
C ALA A 55 5.08 6.71 33.17
N SER A 56 4.32 6.38 34.22
CA SER A 56 4.37 5.05 34.83
C SER A 56 3.72 4.00 33.93
N LEU A 57 2.56 4.31 33.33
CA LEU A 57 1.87 3.40 32.41
C LEU A 57 2.66 3.11 31.12
N MET A 58 3.48 4.05 30.64
CA MET A 58 4.45 3.78 29.56
C MET A 58 5.45 2.68 29.93
N CYS A 59 5.85 2.58 31.20
CA CYS A 59 6.76 1.54 31.72
C CYS A 59 6.01 0.24 32.08
N ILE A 60 4.87 0.33 32.75
CA ILE A 60 4.04 -0.83 33.13
C ILE A 60 3.57 -1.60 31.88
N GLY A 61 3.23 -0.89 30.80
CA GLY A 61 2.86 -1.52 29.53
C GLY A 61 3.94 -2.43 28.92
N GLN A 62 5.23 -2.16 29.18
CA GLN A 62 6.37 -3.00 28.72
C GLN A 62 6.56 -4.28 29.58
N GLN A 63 5.85 -4.38 30.70
CA GLN A 63 5.95 -5.48 31.65
C GLN A 63 4.84 -6.52 31.43
N LEU A 64 3.74 -6.19 30.76
CA LEU A 64 2.53 -7.03 30.71
C LEU A 64 2.73 -8.35 29.95
N LEU A 65 3.46 -8.34 28.83
CA LEU A 65 3.61 -9.50 27.94
C LEU A 65 5.08 -9.72 27.58
N GLY A 66 5.63 -10.86 27.96
CA GLY A 66 6.95 -11.30 27.54
C GLY A 66 6.90 -12.14 26.27
N ARG A 67 8.07 -12.35 25.65
CA ARG A 67 8.23 -13.15 24.43
C ARG A 67 7.56 -14.52 24.53
N ARG A 68 7.64 -15.20 25.68
CA ARG A 68 7.00 -16.53 25.86
C ARG A 68 5.48 -16.48 25.81
N GLN A 69 4.83 -15.35 26.12
CA GLN A 69 3.36 -15.21 26.12
C GLN A 69 2.76 -14.80 24.77
N VAL A 70 3.59 -14.46 23.77
CA VAL A 70 3.14 -14.08 22.42
C VAL A 70 3.64 -15.07 21.36
N LEU A 71 3.11 -14.98 20.13
CA LEU A 71 3.66 -15.70 18.97
C LEU A 71 5.00 -15.09 18.53
N PRO A 72 5.95 -15.86 17.95
CA PRO A 72 7.29 -15.38 17.63
C PRO A 72 7.37 -14.16 16.70
N LYS A 73 6.33 -13.94 15.88
CA LYS A 73 6.23 -12.79 14.96
C LYS A 73 5.79 -11.49 15.64
N VAL A 74 5.22 -11.54 16.85
CA VAL A 74 4.65 -10.35 17.54
C VAL A 74 5.71 -9.32 17.96
N PRO A 75 6.88 -9.67 18.51
CA PRO A 75 7.94 -8.70 18.83
C PRO A 75 8.39 -7.84 17.64
N HIS A 76 8.28 -8.36 16.41
CA HIS A 76 8.65 -7.65 15.18
C HIS A 76 7.52 -6.78 14.62
N LEU A 77 6.26 -7.19 14.84
CA LEU A 77 5.07 -6.45 14.39
C LEU A 77 4.68 -5.32 15.36
N LEU A 78 4.95 -5.49 16.65
CA LEU A 78 4.39 -4.67 17.72
C LEU A 78 5.35 -3.58 18.22
N ASN A 79 5.63 -2.59 17.37
CA ASN A 79 6.52 -1.47 17.67
C ASN A 79 6.02 -0.60 18.85
N ALA A 80 4.71 -0.37 18.94
CA ALA A 80 4.08 0.34 20.06
C ALA A 80 2.59 -0.01 20.19
N VAL A 81 2.03 0.25 21.38
CA VAL A 81 0.57 0.30 21.62
C VAL A 81 0.20 1.71 22.06
N GLN A 82 -0.88 2.25 21.49
CA GLN A 82 -1.38 3.59 21.82
C GLN A 82 -2.84 3.49 22.28
N VAL A 83 -3.18 4.19 23.36
CA VAL A 83 -4.57 4.33 23.82
C VAL A 83 -4.76 5.61 24.60
N GLU A 84 -5.93 6.24 24.43
CA GLU A 84 -6.38 7.31 25.32
C GLU A 84 -7.29 6.75 26.42
N ALA A 85 -7.05 7.19 27.65
CA ALA A 85 -7.86 6.89 28.83
C ALA A 85 -8.22 8.18 29.59
N THR A 86 -9.23 8.12 30.46
CA THR A 86 -9.62 9.27 31.30
C THR A 86 -9.03 9.10 32.70
N PHE A 87 -7.95 9.83 32.96
CA PHE A 87 -7.29 9.92 34.25
C PHE A 87 -8.05 10.88 35.18
N PRO A 88 -7.70 10.97 36.48
CA PRO A 88 -8.27 11.96 37.41
C PRO A 88 -8.13 13.42 36.95
N ASP A 89 -7.17 13.73 36.08
CA ASP A 89 -6.94 15.05 35.47
C ASP A 89 -7.46 15.15 34.01
N GLY A 90 -8.36 14.26 33.61
CA GLY A 90 -9.00 14.21 32.29
C GLY A 90 -8.32 13.27 31.29
N THR A 91 -8.72 13.32 30.03
CA THR A 91 -8.20 12.43 28.98
C THR A 91 -6.71 12.66 28.73
N LYS A 92 -5.92 11.57 28.61
CA LYS A 92 -4.52 11.58 28.17
C LYS A 92 -4.25 10.41 27.22
N LEU A 93 -3.34 10.61 26.27
CA LEU A 93 -2.73 9.57 25.45
C LEU A 93 -1.59 8.89 26.22
N VAL A 94 -1.53 7.56 26.17
CA VAL A 94 -0.40 6.75 26.61
C VAL A 94 0.17 6.02 25.40
N ILE A 95 1.51 6.03 25.25
CA ILE A 95 2.22 5.30 24.19
C ILE A 95 3.21 4.32 24.84
N VAL A 96 2.91 3.04 24.75
CA VAL A 96 3.79 1.96 25.21
C VAL A 96 4.69 1.56 24.05
N HIS A 97 5.93 2.08 24.02
CA HIS A 97 6.93 1.73 23.02
C HIS A 97 7.59 0.38 23.36
N GLY A 98 7.84 -0.47 22.35
CA GLY A 98 8.51 -1.76 22.52
C GLY A 98 7.92 -2.67 23.61
N PRO A 99 6.60 -2.93 23.64
CA PRO A 99 5.92 -3.56 24.77
C PRO A 99 6.40 -4.99 25.10
N ILE A 100 6.99 -5.73 24.15
CA ILE A 100 7.47 -7.10 24.38
C ILE A 100 8.97 -7.10 24.75
N ALA A 101 9.31 -6.33 25.79
CA ALA A 101 10.70 -6.13 26.22
C ALA A 101 11.31 -7.35 26.94
N CYS A 102 10.48 -8.09 27.69
CA CYS A 102 10.90 -9.14 28.62
C CYS A 102 10.72 -10.57 28.06
N GLU A 103 11.32 -11.57 28.71
CA GLU A 103 11.14 -12.98 28.35
C GLU A 103 9.81 -13.54 28.84
N ASN A 104 9.43 -13.17 30.07
CA ASN A 104 8.14 -13.43 30.68
C ASN A 104 7.57 -12.12 31.22
N GLY A 105 6.29 -11.88 30.94
CA GLY A 105 5.57 -10.74 31.49
C GLY A 105 5.14 -10.93 32.93
N ASP A 106 4.82 -9.81 33.58
CA ASP A 106 4.10 -9.73 34.85
C ASP A 106 2.63 -10.09 34.60
N LEU A 107 2.30 -11.37 34.80
CA LEU A 107 0.97 -11.91 34.48
C LEU A 107 -0.09 -11.57 35.53
N GLU A 108 0.30 -11.01 36.68
CA GLU A 108 -0.63 -10.42 37.63
C GLU A 108 -1.10 -9.07 37.09
N LYS A 109 -0.17 -8.21 36.65
CA LYS A 109 -0.50 -6.94 35.97
C LYS A 109 -1.20 -7.14 34.63
N ALA A 110 -0.92 -8.21 33.88
CA ALA A 110 -1.60 -8.50 32.60
C ALA A 110 -3.05 -8.97 32.75
N LEU A 111 -3.43 -9.42 33.95
CA LEU A 111 -4.77 -9.92 34.30
C LEU A 111 -5.47 -9.04 35.35
N CYS A 112 -4.96 -7.83 35.58
CA CYS A 112 -5.56 -6.87 36.50
C CYS A 112 -6.98 -6.48 36.06
N GLY A 113 -7.87 -6.24 37.02
CA GLY A 113 -9.30 -6.04 36.81
C GLY A 113 -10.09 -7.25 36.25
N SER A 114 -9.43 -8.28 35.73
CA SER A 114 -10.10 -9.37 34.99
C SER A 114 -10.71 -10.48 35.87
N PHE A 115 -10.26 -10.57 37.13
CA PHE A 115 -10.59 -11.64 38.09
C PHE A 115 -10.32 -13.07 37.59
N LEU A 116 -9.43 -13.23 36.60
CA LEU A 116 -9.00 -14.54 36.09
C LEU A 116 -7.84 -15.11 36.92
N PRO A 117 -7.74 -16.45 37.07
CA PRO A 117 -6.61 -17.07 37.75
C PRO A 117 -5.32 -16.90 36.94
N VAL A 118 -4.27 -16.42 37.59
CA VAL A 118 -2.96 -16.18 36.96
C VAL A 118 -2.33 -17.51 36.52
N PRO A 119 -1.91 -17.65 35.24
CA PRO A 119 -1.31 -18.87 34.74
C PRO A 119 0.15 -18.99 35.19
N SER A 120 0.53 -20.19 35.61
CA SER A 120 1.93 -20.54 35.84
C SER A 120 2.74 -20.54 34.53
N LEU A 121 4.01 -20.13 34.61
CA LEU A 121 4.86 -19.85 33.44
C LEU A 121 5.27 -21.09 32.62
N ASP A 122 5.04 -22.29 33.14
CA ASP A 122 5.23 -23.58 32.45
C ASP A 122 4.17 -23.82 31.36
N LYS A 123 2.96 -23.24 31.49
CA LYS A 123 1.89 -23.37 30.48
C LYS A 123 2.29 -22.79 29.11
N PHE A 124 3.28 -21.92 29.06
CA PHE A 124 3.81 -21.33 27.84
C PHE A 124 5.06 -22.10 27.38
N ALA A 125 4.88 -23.21 26.67
CA ALA A 125 5.98 -24.04 26.15
C ALA A 125 7.06 -23.22 25.42
N GLU A 126 8.30 -23.68 25.37
CA GLU A 126 9.41 -22.93 24.75
C GLU A 126 9.17 -22.57 23.27
N ILE A 127 9.89 -21.56 22.78
CA ILE A 127 9.80 -21.10 21.39
C ILE A 127 10.79 -21.92 20.56
N LYS A 128 10.31 -22.58 19.49
CA LYS A 128 11.17 -22.84 18.33
C LYS A 128 11.28 -21.54 17.56
N GLU A 129 12.51 -21.04 17.39
CA GLU A 129 12.76 -19.80 16.66
C GLU A 129 12.26 -19.94 15.20
N ASP A 130 11.48 -18.94 14.76
CA ASP A 130 11.05 -18.78 13.37
C ASP A 130 11.61 -17.44 12.88
N ASN A 131 12.81 -17.48 12.29
CA ASN A 131 13.62 -16.30 11.98
C ASN A 131 13.05 -15.42 10.84
N ARG A 132 11.82 -15.68 10.38
CA ARG A 132 11.14 -14.92 9.33
C ARG A 132 10.39 -13.74 9.92
N VAL A 133 10.92 -12.54 9.70
CA VAL A 133 10.33 -11.28 10.14
C VAL A 133 9.29 -10.84 9.11
N PRO A 134 8.00 -10.71 9.48
CA PRO A 134 6.98 -10.30 8.51
C PRO A 134 7.27 -8.91 7.95
N GLY A 135 7.22 -8.74 6.63
CA GLY A 135 7.55 -7.47 5.98
C GLY A 135 9.04 -7.09 5.99
N GLU A 136 9.96 -8.01 6.32
CA GLU A 136 11.40 -7.70 6.34
C GLU A 136 11.92 -7.16 5.01
N ILE A 137 12.81 -6.17 5.09
CA ILE A 137 13.53 -5.60 3.95
C ILE A 137 14.95 -6.13 3.98
N LEU A 138 15.28 -6.98 3.01
CA LEU A 138 16.62 -7.51 2.78
C LEU A 138 17.34 -6.55 1.83
N CYS A 139 18.10 -5.61 2.41
CA CYS A 139 18.94 -4.69 1.67
C CYS A 139 20.17 -5.41 1.10
N ARG A 140 20.68 -4.95 -0.05
CA ARG A 140 22.05 -5.34 -0.48
C ARG A 140 23.09 -4.61 0.37
N ASP A 141 24.24 -5.25 0.60
CA ASP A 141 25.39 -4.58 1.24
C ASP A 141 25.86 -3.37 0.43
N GLY A 142 26.15 -2.27 1.11
CA GLY A 142 26.82 -1.09 0.53
C GLY A 142 26.14 0.25 0.82
N TYR A 143 26.65 1.27 0.14
CA TYR A 143 26.26 2.67 0.30
C TYR A 143 25.76 3.26 -1.02
N LEU A 144 24.81 4.20 -0.92
CA LEU A 144 24.31 5.01 -2.02
C LEU A 144 24.94 6.41 -1.92
N ALA A 145 25.47 6.90 -3.04
CA ALA A 145 26.02 8.26 -3.16
C ALA A 145 24.89 9.25 -3.51
N LEU A 146 24.73 10.28 -2.70
CA LEU A 146 23.67 11.29 -2.86
C LEU A 146 24.12 12.45 -3.75
N ASN A 147 23.16 13.01 -4.49
CA ASN A 147 23.28 14.28 -5.20
C ASN A 147 24.44 14.33 -6.23
N LEU A 148 24.76 13.21 -6.87
CA LEU A 148 25.86 13.05 -7.84
C LEU A 148 25.81 14.04 -9.01
N GLY A 149 26.99 14.39 -9.54
CA GLY A 149 27.14 15.26 -10.73
C GLY A 149 26.87 16.74 -10.50
N ARG A 150 26.68 17.17 -9.24
CA ARG A 150 26.34 18.54 -8.86
C ARG A 150 27.58 19.29 -8.38
N LYS A 151 27.64 20.61 -8.62
CA LYS A 151 28.69 21.46 -8.03
C LYS A 151 28.54 21.43 -6.52
N ALA A 152 29.65 21.46 -5.79
CA ALA A 152 29.66 21.38 -4.33
C ALA A 152 30.64 22.38 -3.69
N VAL A 153 30.34 22.81 -2.47
CA VAL A 153 31.22 23.67 -1.65
C VAL A 153 31.10 23.33 -0.17
N ASN A 154 32.20 23.42 0.57
CA ASN A 154 32.26 23.26 2.01
C ASN A 154 32.41 24.63 2.69
N LEU A 155 31.38 25.11 3.39
CA LEU A 155 31.36 26.44 4.03
C LEU A 155 31.34 26.35 5.56
N LYS A 156 32.05 27.26 6.24
CA LYS A 156 31.96 27.46 7.70
C LYS A 156 30.77 28.34 8.04
N VAL A 157 29.87 27.82 8.87
CA VAL A 157 28.60 28.45 9.24
C VAL A 157 28.53 28.68 10.74
N VAL A 158 28.25 29.93 11.14
CA VAL A 158 28.16 30.38 12.53
C VAL A 158 26.76 30.92 12.82
N ASN A 159 26.13 30.45 13.89
CA ASN A 159 24.90 31.04 14.42
C ASN A 159 25.24 32.18 15.38
N LYS A 160 24.86 33.43 15.03
CA LYS A 160 24.96 34.60 15.92
C LYS A 160 23.62 34.96 16.59
N GLY A 161 22.64 34.07 16.52
CA GLY A 161 21.31 34.25 17.10
C GLY A 161 21.24 33.86 18.57
N ASP A 162 20.22 34.40 19.23
CA ASP A 162 19.81 34.08 20.61
C ASP A 162 18.98 32.79 20.71
N ARG A 163 18.64 32.17 19.57
CA ARG A 163 17.83 30.95 19.45
C ARG A 163 18.47 29.94 18.49
N THR A 164 18.20 28.66 18.71
CA THR A 164 18.67 27.57 17.85
C THR A 164 18.05 27.68 16.47
N ILE A 165 18.85 27.48 15.43
CA ILE A 165 18.41 27.49 14.02
C ILE A 165 18.60 26.10 13.43
N GLN A 166 17.67 25.65 12.60
CA GLN A 166 17.71 24.33 11.99
C GLN A 166 17.28 24.43 10.51
N VAL A 167 18.13 23.93 9.61
CA VAL A 167 17.99 24.12 8.15
C VAL A 167 17.81 22.76 7.48
N GLY A 168 16.68 22.59 6.78
CA GLY A 168 16.34 21.36 6.05
C GLY A 168 17.12 21.18 4.74
N SER A 169 17.33 19.92 4.35
CA SER A 169 18.10 19.49 3.17
C SER A 169 17.88 20.34 1.91
N HIS A 170 16.62 20.60 1.56
CA HIS A 170 16.22 21.26 0.32
C HIS A 170 16.02 22.77 0.40
N TYR A 171 16.34 23.39 1.55
CA TYR A 171 16.20 24.85 1.70
C TYR A 171 17.32 25.58 0.97
N HIS A 172 16.96 26.58 0.14
CA HIS A 172 17.90 27.46 -0.58
C HIS A 172 18.85 28.14 0.41
N PHE A 173 20.14 27.81 0.37
CA PHE A 173 21.03 28.11 1.50
C PHE A 173 21.33 29.61 1.65
N ILE A 174 21.27 30.39 0.56
CA ILE A 174 21.36 31.85 0.63
C ILE A 174 20.16 32.51 1.33
N GLU A 175 18.99 31.86 1.38
CA GLU A 175 17.76 32.39 1.99
C GLU A 175 17.70 32.19 3.52
N VAL A 176 18.64 31.45 4.13
CA VAL A 176 18.53 31.07 5.55
C VAL A 176 18.58 32.28 6.49
N ASN A 177 18.04 32.10 7.69
CA ASN A 177 17.93 33.10 8.75
C ASN A 177 19.13 34.09 8.81
N PRO A 178 18.87 35.42 8.88
CA PRO A 178 19.92 36.45 8.82
C PRO A 178 20.98 36.35 9.93
N TYR A 179 20.67 35.75 11.08
CA TYR A 179 21.64 35.55 12.17
C TYR A 179 22.72 34.50 11.85
N MET A 180 22.54 33.69 10.80
CA MET A 180 23.58 32.78 10.32
C MET A 180 24.60 33.54 9.45
N THR A 181 25.88 33.53 9.85
CA THR A 181 26.98 34.14 9.09
C THR A 181 27.82 33.07 8.39
N PHE A 182 28.01 33.22 7.08
CA PHE A 182 28.83 32.39 6.20
C PHE A 182 29.01 33.09 4.83
N ASP A 183 29.63 32.42 3.86
CA ASP A 183 29.73 32.93 2.50
C ASP A 183 28.40 32.81 1.73
N ARG A 184 27.58 33.86 1.80
CA ARG A 184 26.31 33.97 1.07
C ARG A 184 26.51 33.88 -0.45
N ARG A 185 27.62 34.38 -0.99
CA ARG A 185 27.94 34.36 -2.43
C ARG A 185 28.17 32.93 -2.90
N LYS A 186 29.03 32.16 -2.20
CA LYS A 186 29.27 30.73 -2.51
C LYS A 186 28.06 29.84 -2.22
N SER A 187 27.08 30.31 -1.45
CA SER A 187 25.81 29.60 -1.21
C SER A 187 24.69 29.83 -2.25
N TYR A 188 24.89 30.75 -3.19
CA TYR A 188 23.86 31.12 -4.18
C TYR A 188 23.57 29.95 -5.13
N GLY A 189 22.29 29.57 -5.26
CA GLY A 189 21.88 28.40 -6.03
C GLY A 189 22.26 27.06 -5.40
N MET A 190 22.61 27.03 -4.11
CA MET A 190 23.03 25.84 -3.38
C MET A 190 22.03 25.44 -2.28
N ARG A 191 21.98 24.15 -1.96
CA ARG A 191 21.26 23.55 -0.82
C ARG A 191 22.18 22.60 -0.04
N LEU A 192 21.74 22.07 1.11
CA LEU A 192 22.57 21.14 1.90
C LEU A 192 22.77 19.80 1.19
N ASN A 193 24.00 19.27 1.19
CA ASN A 193 24.29 17.91 0.73
C ASN A 193 24.12 16.88 1.86
N ILE A 194 22.87 16.68 2.27
CA ILE A 194 22.46 15.68 3.25
C ILE A 194 21.29 14.87 2.69
N ALA A 195 20.97 13.74 3.32
CA ALA A 195 19.83 12.92 2.96
C ALA A 195 18.51 13.74 2.94
N ALA A 196 17.62 13.45 1.98
CA ALA A 196 16.33 14.12 1.86
C ALA A 196 15.53 14.07 3.17
N GLY A 197 14.80 15.14 3.46
CA GLY A 197 14.05 15.28 4.72
C GLY A 197 14.89 15.53 5.99
N ASN A 198 16.18 15.17 6.03
CA ASN A 198 17.06 15.52 7.16
C ASN A 198 17.32 17.05 7.23
N SER A 199 17.90 17.51 8.35
CA SER A 199 18.26 18.92 8.60
C SER A 199 19.54 19.06 9.44
N VAL A 200 20.28 20.16 9.27
CA VAL A 200 21.42 20.52 10.13
C VAL A 200 20.98 21.52 11.20
N ARG A 201 21.41 21.30 12.45
CA ARG A 201 21.03 22.09 13.63
C ARG A 201 22.22 22.88 14.19
N PHE A 202 21.99 24.17 14.42
CA PHE A 202 22.96 25.18 14.88
C PHE A 202 22.47 25.79 16.19
N GLU A 203 23.03 25.34 17.31
CA GLU A 203 22.62 25.78 18.65
C GLU A 203 22.99 27.24 18.95
N VAL A 204 22.48 27.76 20.07
CA VAL A 204 22.86 29.06 20.65
C VAL A 204 24.23 28.94 21.31
N GLN A 205 25.07 29.97 21.17
CA GLN A 205 26.39 30.02 21.78
C GLN A 205 26.39 31.03 22.92
N PHE A 206 26.44 30.52 24.15
CA PHE A 206 26.42 31.31 25.39
C PHE A 206 27.81 31.78 25.85
N TYR A 207 28.86 31.50 25.05
CA TYR A 207 30.26 31.77 25.38
C TYR A 207 30.92 32.65 24.29
N VAL A 208 32.01 33.31 24.66
CA VAL A 208 32.68 34.36 23.86
C VAL A 208 33.35 33.83 22.57
N VAL A 209 33.50 32.50 22.44
CA VAL A 209 34.07 31.85 21.24
C VAL A 209 32.94 31.30 20.38
N TRP A 210 32.79 31.85 19.18
CA TRP A 210 31.80 31.39 18.21
C TRP A 210 32.28 30.10 17.52
N GLU A 211 31.60 28.98 17.77
CA GLU A 211 31.89 27.69 17.13
C GLU A 211 31.27 27.63 15.72
N SER A 212 32.10 27.37 14.70
CA SER A 212 31.64 27.23 13.31
C SER A 212 31.44 25.77 12.94
N LYS A 213 30.26 25.40 12.43
CA LYS A 213 30.05 24.09 11.80
C LYS A 213 30.35 24.18 10.31
N VAL A 214 31.18 23.28 9.79
CA VAL A 214 31.35 23.10 8.34
C VAL A 214 30.13 22.36 7.79
N VAL A 215 29.54 22.85 6.71
CA VAL A 215 28.48 22.14 5.98
C VAL A 215 28.88 21.90 4.53
N LYS A 216 28.55 20.72 4.01
CA LYS A 216 28.60 20.42 2.59
C LYS A 216 27.35 20.99 1.92
N LEU A 217 27.51 21.79 0.87
CA LEU A 217 26.43 22.25 0.00
C LEU A 217 26.58 21.66 -1.40
N VAL A 218 25.46 21.49 -2.11
CA VAL A 218 25.38 21.12 -3.53
C VAL A 218 24.45 22.07 -4.29
N SER A 219 24.73 22.30 -5.57
CA SER A 219 23.87 23.10 -6.45
C SER A 219 22.48 22.47 -6.61
N ILE A 220 21.44 23.29 -6.71
CA ILE A 220 20.12 22.84 -7.16
C ILE A 220 20.19 22.29 -8.61
N GLY A 221 19.31 21.34 -8.92
CA GLY A 221 19.12 20.75 -10.26
C GLY A 221 18.05 21.49 -11.07
N GLY A 222 17.58 20.86 -12.14
CA GLY A 222 16.46 21.32 -12.94
C GLY A 222 16.70 22.65 -13.66
N ASN A 223 15.68 23.51 -13.70
CA ASN A 223 15.75 24.86 -14.29
C ASN A 223 16.67 25.82 -13.50
N LYS A 224 17.02 25.46 -12.25
CA LYS A 224 17.84 26.25 -11.32
C LYS A 224 17.22 27.62 -11.03
N VAL A 225 15.99 27.62 -10.55
CA VAL A 225 15.26 28.83 -10.12
C VAL A 225 15.08 28.80 -8.60
N ILE A 226 15.51 29.87 -7.94
CA ILE A 226 15.31 30.09 -6.51
C ILE A 226 13.94 30.75 -6.32
N ARG A 227 13.16 30.29 -5.34
CA ARG A 227 11.83 30.83 -5.00
C ARG A 227 11.60 30.79 -3.49
N GLY A 228 10.73 31.68 -3.01
CA GLY A 228 10.26 31.70 -1.63
C GLY A 228 11.34 32.09 -0.61
N GLY A 229 11.40 31.40 0.53
CA GLY A 229 12.40 31.65 1.57
C GLY A 229 12.22 33.02 2.24
N ASN A 230 13.20 33.91 2.09
CA ASN A 230 13.13 35.32 2.49
C ASN A 230 12.97 36.27 1.28
N GLY A 231 12.94 35.76 0.04
CA GLY A 231 12.99 36.59 -1.16
C GLY A 231 14.26 37.43 -1.25
N ILE A 232 15.42 36.82 -0.97
CA ILE A 232 16.75 37.44 -1.12
C ILE A 232 17.27 37.25 -2.55
N ALA A 233 17.02 36.08 -3.14
CA ALA A 233 17.69 35.58 -4.34
C ALA A 233 16.70 35.04 -5.40
N ASP A 234 15.42 35.43 -5.32
CA ASP A 234 14.33 34.94 -6.16
C ASP A 234 14.62 35.10 -7.67
N GLY A 235 14.33 34.06 -8.45
CA GLY A 235 14.57 34.00 -9.90
C GLY A 235 15.64 32.99 -10.33
N PRO A 236 15.98 32.93 -11.62
CA PRO A 236 16.94 31.97 -12.16
C PRO A 236 18.38 32.25 -11.69
N VAL A 237 19.13 31.19 -11.40
CA VAL A 237 20.53 31.23 -10.98
C VAL A 237 21.40 31.81 -12.12
N SER A 238 21.85 33.04 -11.94
CA SER A 238 22.62 33.79 -12.94
C SER A 238 23.56 34.83 -12.30
N GLU A 239 24.56 35.31 -13.03
CA GLU A 239 25.48 36.35 -12.52
C GLU A 239 24.80 37.70 -12.25
N THR A 240 23.71 38.01 -12.95
CA THR A 240 22.92 39.23 -12.73
C THR A 240 22.19 39.11 -11.40
N ASN A 241 21.40 38.05 -11.24
CA ASN A 241 20.58 37.84 -10.05
C ASN A 241 21.45 37.55 -8.81
N LEU A 242 22.67 37.02 -8.97
CA LEU A 242 23.67 36.94 -7.89
C LEU A 242 24.08 38.32 -7.36
N LYS A 243 24.24 39.33 -8.23
CA LYS A 243 24.61 40.69 -7.80
C LYS A 243 23.46 41.32 -7.01
N GLU A 244 22.25 41.24 -7.56
CA GLU A 244 21.02 41.71 -6.91
C GLU A 244 20.77 41.01 -5.57
N ALA A 245 21.01 39.70 -5.49
CA ALA A 245 20.90 38.94 -4.25
C ALA A 245 21.93 39.37 -3.20
N MET A 246 23.18 39.65 -3.59
CA MET A 246 24.20 40.13 -2.67
C MET A 246 23.94 41.57 -2.21
N GLU A 247 23.38 42.42 -3.07
CA GLU A 247 22.87 43.74 -2.68
C GLU A 247 21.71 43.61 -1.67
N ALA A 248 20.79 42.67 -1.89
CA ALA A 248 19.69 42.38 -0.96
C ALA A 248 20.20 41.83 0.39
N VAL A 249 21.19 40.94 0.39
CA VAL A 249 21.88 40.44 1.60
C VAL A 249 22.44 41.59 2.43
N CYS A 250 23.24 42.48 1.81
CA CYS A 250 23.83 43.62 2.48
C CYS A 250 22.77 44.62 2.98
N LYS A 251 21.81 44.98 2.13
CA LYS A 251 20.74 45.95 2.43
C LYS A 251 19.79 45.49 3.53
N ARG A 252 19.55 44.18 3.65
CA ARG A 252 18.64 43.57 4.64
C ARG A 252 19.37 43.02 5.87
N GLY A 253 20.70 43.20 5.97
CA GLY A 253 21.48 42.79 7.13
C GLY A 253 21.63 41.28 7.32
N PHE A 254 21.60 40.50 6.24
CA PHE A 254 21.79 39.04 6.31
C PHE A 254 23.26 38.71 6.54
N GLY A 255 23.53 37.82 7.49
CA GLY A 255 24.88 37.45 7.92
C GLY A 255 25.73 36.92 6.76
N HIS A 256 26.75 37.69 6.39
CA HIS A 256 27.70 37.38 5.34
C HIS A 256 29.13 37.57 5.84
N LYS A 257 30.02 36.67 5.43
CA LYS A 257 31.48 36.83 5.43
C LYS A 257 32.02 35.99 4.27
N ASP A 258 32.84 36.56 3.39
CA ASP A 258 33.49 35.79 2.32
C ASP A 258 34.44 34.72 2.90
N GLU A 259 34.54 33.58 2.23
CA GLU A 259 35.43 32.47 2.59
C GLU A 259 36.22 32.01 1.35
N GLU A 260 37.27 32.76 1.02
CA GLU A 260 38.12 32.54 -0.17
C GLU A 260 38.63 31.10 -0.24
N ASP A 261 39.21 30.59 0.85
CA ASP A 261 39.75 29.21 1.00
C ASP A 261 38.67 28.10 1.09
N ALA A 262 37.38 28.42 0.95
CA ALA A 262 36.34 27.38 0.98
C ALA A 262 36.55 26.37 -0.15
N SER A 263 36.61 25.08 0.21
CA SER A 263 36.84 24.00 -0.75
C SER A 263 35.64 23.83 -1.67
N GLU A 264 35.87 23.88 -2.98
CA GLU A 264 34.87 23.73 -4.05
C GLU A 264 35.19 22.53 -4.93
N GLY A 265 34.16 21.90 -5.51
CA GLY A 265 34.31 20.71 -6.33
C GLY A 265 33.00 20.21 -6.93
N ILE A 266 32.91 18.90 -7.17
CA ILE A 266 31.74 18.21 -7.73
C ILE A 266 31.48 16.95 -6.88
N THR A 267 30.22 16.52 -6.76
CA THR A 267 29.85 15.22 -6.18
C THR A 267 30.05 14.08 -7.17
N GLU A 268 30.81 13.07 -6.76
CA GLU A 268 31.19 11.92 -7.60
C GLU A 268 31.09 10.60 -6.83
N VAL A 269 31.25 9.48 -7.54
CA VAL A 269 31.06 8.12 -7.00
C VAL A 269 32.23 7.65 -6.13
N ASP A 270 33.38 8.34 -6.16
CA ASP A 270 34.54 8.01 -5.32
C ASP A 270 34.21 8.14 -3.83
N SER A 271 34.40 7.05 -3.08
CA SER A 271 34.24 6.99 -1.62
C SER A 271 35.19 7.93 -0.86
N ASN A 272 36.27 8.40 -1.50
CA ASN A 272 37.21 9.35 -0.93
C ASN A 272 36.82 10.82 -1.19
N SER A 273 35.80 11.08 -2.01
CA SER A 273 35.43 12.46 -2.39
C SER A 273 34.95 13.26 -1.16
N PRO A 274 35.61 14.38 -0.81
CA PRO A 274 35.25 15.17 0.36
C PRO A 274 33.89 15.87 0.22
N PHE A 275 33.32 15.92 -0.98
CA PHE A 275 32.06 16.60 -1.30
C PHE A 275 30.84 15.68 -1.29
N THR A 276 30.99 14.42 -1.69
CA THR A 276 29.89 13.44 -1.72
C THR A 276 29.40 13.12 -0.30
N THR A 277 28.10 12.84 -0.19
CA THR A 277 27.48 12.32 1.04
C THR A 277 26.94 10.94 0.72
N PHE A 278 27.27 9.98 1.58
CA PHE A 278 26.86 8.58 1.45
C PHE A 278 25.84 8.21 2.52
N ILE A 279 24.93 7.30 2.18
CA ILE A 279 23.95 6.70 3.10
C ILE A 279 24.00 5.17 2.91
N SER A 280 23.88 4.37 3.97
CA SER A 280 23.81 2.91 3.80
C SER A 280 22.47 2.52 3.16
N ARG A 281 22.41 1.39 2.46
CA ARG A 281 21.12 0.89 1.92
C ARG A 281 20.10 0.66 3.03
N GLU A 282 20.54 0.20 4.20
CA GLU A 282 19.69 0.09 5.40
C GLU A 282 19.15 1.45 5.86
N GLU A 283 19.96 2.51 5.99
CA GLU A 283 19.46 3.84 6.40
C GLU A 283 18.58 4.47 5.30
N TYR A 284 18.85 4.18 4.02
CA TYR A 284 18.01 4.61 2.90
C TYR A 284 16.63 3.96 2.94
N ALA A 285 16.58 2.63 3.06
CA ALA A 285 15.34 1.89 3.24
C ALA A 285 14.60 2.36 4.50
N ASN A 286 15.35 2.62 5.58
CA ASN A 286 14.85 3.17 6.84
C ASN A 286 14.52 4.68 6.81
N LYS A 287 14.34 5.28 5.62
CA LYS A 287 13.79 6.64 5.44
C LYS A 287 12.78 6.73 4.30
N TYR A 288 13.01 6.02 3.21
CA TYR A 288 12.31 6.20 1.94
C TYR A 288 11.68 4.91 1.41
N GLY A 289 11.74 3.81 2.16
CA GLY A 289 11.51 2.46 1.61
C GLY A 289 12.65 1.99 0.69
N PRO A 290 12.68 0.68 0.36
CA PRO A 290 13.78 0.06 -0.38
C PRO A 290 13.98 0.62 -1.80
N THR A 291 15.13 0.31 -2.41
CA THR A 291 15.46 0.73 -3.78
C THR A 291 15.97 -0.45 -4.63
N THR A 292 16.36 -0.18 -5.88
CA THR A 292 16.73 -1.18 -6.90
C THR A 292 17.67 -2.26 -6.34
N GLY A 293 17.24 -3.51 -6.42
CA GLY A 293 17.96 -4.70 -5.96
C GLY A 293 17.76 -5.09 -4.48
N ASP A 294 17.11 -4.26 -3.66
CA ASP A 294 16.67 -4.67 -2.32
C ASP A 294 15.38 -5.51 -2.42
N LYS A 295 15.09 -6.31 -1.39
CA LYS A 295 13.98 -7.29 -1.42
C LYS A 295 13.04 -7.16 -0.22
N ILE A 296 11.76 -7.43 -0.41
CA ILE A 296 10.72 -7.33 0.64
C ILE A 296 10.02 -8.67 0.80
N ARG A 297 9.87 -9.15 2.04
CA ARG A 297 9.00 -10.29 2.34
C ARG A 297 7.53 -9.89 2.30
N LEU A 298 6.73 -10.55 1.46
CA LEU A 298 5.29 -10.26 1.38
C LEU A 298 4.55 -10.81 2.60
N GLY A 299 4.18 -9.93 3.52
CA GLY A 299 3.55 -10.30 4.78
C GLY A 299 4.44 -11.27 5.58
N ASP A 300 3.84 -12.35 6.08
CA ASP A 300 4.56 -13.39 6.85
C ASP A 300 4.89 -14.66 6.04
N THR A 301 4.81 -14.56 4.70
CA THR A 301 5.04 -15.63 3.72
C THR A 301 6.53 -15.86 3.41
N ASN A 302 6.83 -16.85 2.56
CA ASN A 302 8.16 -17.08 2.01
C ASN A 302 8.41 -16.39 0.64
N LEU A 303 7.51 -15.52 0.18
CA LEU A 303 7.66 -14.76 -1.06
C LEU A 303 8.53 -13.51 -0.84
N LEU A 304 9.51 -13.28 -1.72
CA LEU A 304 10.40 -12.13 -1.72
C LEU A 304 10.23 -11.33 -3.02
N ALA A 305 9.75 -10.09 -2.91
CA ALA A 305 9.65 -9.12 -4.01
C ALA A 305 10.94 -8.31 -4.11
N GLU A 306 11.66 -8.39 -5.24
CA GLU A 306 12.84 -7.56 -5.52
C GLU A 306 12.48 -6.31 -6.31
N ILE A 307 13.02 -5.14 -5.92
CA ILE A 307 12.81 -3.89 -6.64
C ILE A 307 13.60 -3.91 -7.96
N GLU A 308 12.88 -4.02 -9.07
CA GLU A 308 13.45 -4.16 -10.43
C GLU A 308 14.00 -2.83 -10.97
N LYS A 309 13.40 -1.71 -10.54
CA LYS A 309 13.76 -0.35 -10.93
C LYS A 309 13.29 0.66 -9.89
N ASP A 310 14.11 1.67 -9.63
CA ASP A 310 13.73 2.91 -8.96
C ASP A 310 13.75 4.09 -9.96
N PHE A 311 12.83 5.03 -9.80
CA PHE A 311 12.80 6.29 -10.55
C PHE A 311 13.39 7.47 -9.77
N ALA A 312 13.70 7.30 -8.47
CA ALA A 312 14.29 8.34 -7.64
C ALA A 312 15.68 8.78 -8.15
N ARG A 313 16.00 10.07 -7.92
CA ARG A 313 17.36 10.59 -7.98
C ARG A 313 17.86 10.74 -6.56
N TYR A 314 18.84 9.92 -6.16
CA TYR A 314 19.22 9.78 -4.75
C TYR A 314 19.65 11.14 -4.14
N GLY A 315 18.91 11.59 -3.14
CA GLY A 315 19.06 12.90 -2.50
C GLY A 315 18.05 13.98 -2.91
N ASP A 316 17.15 13.72 -3.88
CA ASP A 316 15.97 14.53 -4.28
C ASP A 316 14.63 13.80 -3.95
N GLU A 317 14.58 12.95 -2.91
CA GLU A 317 13.38 12.18 -2.53
C GLU A 317 12.22 13.07 -2.02
N CYS A 318 10.99 12.70 -2.39
CA CYS A 318 9.78 13.50 -2.18
C CYS A 318 9.18 13.32 -0.78
N ILE A 319 9.84 13.85 0.27
CA ILE A 319 9.39 13.65 1.66
C ILE A 319 8.68 14.88 2.25
N PHE A 320 7.43 14.70 2.68
CA PHE A 320 6.60 15.72 3.34
C PHE A 320 6.77 15.78 4.87
N GLY A 321 6.66 16.97 5.44
CA GLY A 321 6.65 17.22 6.89
C GLY A 321 7.50 18.41 7.33
N GLY A 322 7.45 18.72 8.63
CA GLY A 322 8.13 19.86 9.23
C GLY A 322 9.64 19.88 8.93
N GLY A 323 10.09 20.90 8.19
CA GLY A 323 11.49 21.07 7.80
C GLY A 323 11.99 20.16 6.67
N LYS A 324 11.15 19.30 6.08
CA LYS A 324 11.53 18.33 5.04
C LYS A 324 11.56 18.94 3.62
N VAL A 325 11.27 18.15 2.59
CA VAL A 325 11.50 18.47 1.17
C VAL A 325 10.32 19.18 0.52
N ILE A 326 9.11 18.61 0.64
CA ILE A 326 7.90 19.17 0.04
C ILE A 326 7.45 20.40 0.86
N ARG A 327 7.92 21.57 0.42
CA ARG A 327 7.65 22.92 0.95
C ARG A 327 7.84 23.94 -0.17
N ASP A 328 7.19 25.10 -0.05
CA ASP A 328 7.25 26.22 -1.01
C ASP A 328 8.67 26.55 -1.50
N GLY A 329 8.82 26.72 -2.82
CA GLY A 329 10.08 26.99 -3.51
C GLY A 329 11.13 25.86 -3.45
N MET A 330 10.83 24.77 -2.75
CA MET A 330 11.72 23.62 -2.54
C MET A 330 11.21 22.43 -3.35
N GLY A 331 10.85 21.30 -2.73
CA GLY A 331 10.21 20.17 -3.43
C GLY A 331 8.79 20.45 -3.91
N GLN A 332 8.16 21.52 -3.42
CA GLN A 332 6.90 22.05 -3.94
C GLN A 332 7.22 23.23 -4.88
N SER A 333 6.74 23.17 -6.11
CA SER A 333 7.03 24.16 -7.14
C SER A 333 6.23 25.45 -6.97
N CYS A 334 6.83 26.57 -7.34
CA CYS A 334 6.29 27.92 -7.16
C CYS A 334 6.58 28.77 -8.41
N GLY A 335 5.87 28.48 -9.51
CA GLY A 335 6.11 29.12 -10.81
C GLY A 335 5.46 28.44 -12.03
N HIS A 336 4.99 27.20 -11.91
CA HIS A 336 4.24 26.50 -12.95
C HIS A 336 2.78 26.99 -13.06
N PRO A 337 2.09 26.76 -14.21
CA PRO A 337 0.66 27.04 -14.33
C PRO A 337 -0.16 26.21 -13.32
N PRO A 338 -1.09 26.81 -12.54
CA PRO A 338 -1.83 26.07 -11.50
C PRO A 338 -2.63 24.85 -12.00
N ALA A 339 -3.04 24.86 -13.28
CA ALA A 339 -3.78 23.75 -13.89
C ALA A 339 -2.95 22.45 -14.03
N ILE A 340 -1.62 22.51 -14.03
CA ILE A 340 -0.74 21.33 -14.15
C ILE A 340 -0.16 20.86 -12.82
N SER A 341 -0.58 21.45 -11.68
CA SER A 341 -0.34 20.82 -10.38
C SER A 341 -1.03 19.45 -10.34
N LEU A 342 -0.37 18.44 -9.77
CA LEU A 342 -1.05 17.23 -9.32
C LEU A 342 -2.10 17.57 -8.26
N ASP A 343 -3.17 16.79 -8.17
CA ASP A 343 -4.17 16.96 -7.10
C ASP A 343 -3.70 16.19 -5.84
N THR A 344 -3.14 15.00 -6.06
CA THR A 344 -2.47 14.20 -5.01
C THR A 344 -1.20 13.54 -5.56
N VAL A 345 -0.17 13.41 -4.74
CA VAL A 345 1.00 12.55 -5.02
C VAL A 345 1.12 11.46 -3.96
N ILE A 346 1.31 10.21 -4.39
CA ILE A 346 1.76 9.12 -3.50
C ILE A 346 3.28 9.04 -3.65
N ALA A 347 4.02 9.44 -2.62
CA ALA A 347 5.46 9.62 -2.73
C ALA A 347 6.25 8.40 -2.26
N ASN A 348 7.36 8.08 -2.94
CA ASN A 348 8.35 7.06 -2.54
C ASN A 348 7.77 5.65 -2.33
N VAL A 349 6.78 5.23 -3.12
CA VAL A 349 6.04 3.97 -2.90
C VAL A 349 6.60 2.81 -3.71
N VAL A 350 6.56 1.60 -3.13
CA VAL A 350 6.84 0.36 -3.86
C VAL A 350 5.56 -0.10 -4.56
N ILE A 351 5.57 -0.11 -5.89
CA ILE A 351 4.45 -0.61 -6.69
C ILE A 351 4.69 -2.10 -6.94
N ILE A 352 3.73 -2.94 -6.56
CA ILE A 352 3.63 -4.33 -7.01
C ILE A 352 2.42 -4.43 -7.93
N ASP A 353 2.69 -4.72 -9.19
CA ASP A 353 1.70 -4.87 -10.25
C ASP A 353 2.09 -6.05 -11.16
N TYR A 354 1.20 -6.50 -12.06
CA TYR A 354 1.55 -7.55 -13.02
C TYR A 354 2.67 -7.12 -14.01
N SER A 355 2.74 -5.82 -14.32
CA SER A 355 3.72 -5.23 -15.23
C SER A 355 5.13 -5.13 -14.61
N GLY A 356 5.22 -4.80 -13.31
CA GLY A 356 6.48 -4.39 -12.67
C GLY A 356 6.45 -4.50 -11.14
N ILE A 357 7.64 -4.69 -10.55
CA ILE A 357 7.89 -4.44 -9.13
C ILE A 357 8.90 -3.31 -9.05
N ILE A 358 8.41 -2.09 -8.85
CA ILE A 358 9.17 -0.85 -9.04
C ILE A 358 9.02 0.11 -7.86
N LYS A 359 9.92 1.08 -7.75
CA LYS A 359 9.90 2.16 -6.77
C LYS A 359 9.71 3.49 -7.51
N ALA A 360 8.67 4.24 -7.13
CA ALA A 360 8.29 5.48 -7.82
C ALA A 360 7.45 6.41 -6.92
N ASP A 361 7.29 7.65 -7.38
CA ASP A 361 6.16 8.50 -7.02
C ASP A 361 5.00 8.25 -8.01
N ILE A 362 3.75 8.31 -7.54
CA ILE A 362 2.52 8.22 -8.37
C ILE A 362 1.81 9.58 -8.34
N GLY A 363 1.57 10.16 -9.52
CA GLY A 363 0.79 11.38 -9.69
C GLY A 363 -0.67 11.09 -10.00
N ILE A 364 -1.57 11.65 -9.17
CA ILE A 364 -3.03 11.54 -9.33
C ILE A 364 -3.60 12.92 -9.69
N LYS A 365 -4.50 12.95 -10.68
CA LYS A 365 -5.24 14.14 -11.10
C LYS A 365 -6.62 13.78 -11.65
N ASP A 366 -7.64 14.56 -11.31
CA ASP A 366 -9.04 14.36 -11.71
C ASP A 366 -9.57 12.93 -11.41
N GLY A 367 -9.05 12.31 -10.34
CA GLY A 367 -9.35 10.93 -9.93
C GLY A 367 -8.57 9.82 -10.66
N LEU A 368 -7.68 10.17 -11.61
CA LEU A 368 -6.94 9.24 -12.46
C LEU A 368 -5.43 9.24 -12.16
N ILE A 369 -4.75 8.13 -12.46
CA ILE A 369 -3.28 8.07 -12.49
C ILE A 369 -2.81 8.72 -13.80
N VAL A 370 -2.17 9.90 -13.69
CA VAL A 370 -1.66 10.66 -14.85
C VAL A 370 -0.16 10.51 -15.07
N SER A 371 0.55 9.93 -14.10
CA SER A 371 1.98 9.63 -14.23
C SER A 371 2.52 8.74 -13.10
N ILE A 372 3.55 7.97 -13.42
CA ILE A 372 4.36 7.18 -12.47
C ILE A 372 5.82 7.47 -12.79
N GLY A 373 6.62 7.84 -11.78
CA GLY A 373 8.03 8.20 -12.00
C GLY A 373 8.67 8.97 -10.85
N LYS A 374 9.25 10.14 -11.15
CA LYS A 374 9.87 11.02 -10.16
C LYS A 374 9.11 12.34 -10.07
N ALA A 375 8.61 12.68 -8.88
CA ALA A 375 7.86 13.89 -8.59
C ALA A 375 8.75 15.02 -8.08
N GLY A 376 8.12 16.17 -7.81
CA GLY A 376 8.73 17.28 -7.06
C GLY A 376 8.59 18.61 -7.78
N ASN A 377 9.72 19.33 -7.86
CA ASN A 377 9.79 20.65 -8.46
C ASN A 377 10.87 20.71 -9.55
N PRO A 378 10.51 20.92 -10.84
CA PRO A 378 11.49 21.02 -11.93
C PRO A 378 12.39 22.25 -11.83
N ASP A 379 12.10 23.22 -10.95
CA ASP A 379 12.97 24.37 -10.73
C ASP A 379 14.24 24.06 -9.91
N ILE A 380 14.23 22.98 -9.11
CA ILE A 380 15.37 22.63 -8.22
C ILE A 380 15.79 21.15 -8.27
N MET A 381 15.02 20.29 -8.94
CA MET A 381 15.28 18.84 -9.08
C MET A 381 15.44 18.46 -10.54
N ASP A 382 16.31 17.50 -10.82
CA ASP A 382 16.45 16.92 -12.17
C ASP A 382 15.33 15.88 -12.43
N ASP A 383 14.99 15.68 -13.71
CA ASP A 383 14.04 14.66 -14.21
C ASP A 383 12.59 14.72 -13.69
N VAL A 384 12.12 15.88 -13.21
CA VAL A 384 10.69 16.10 -12.90
C VAL A 384 9.94 16.53 -14.18
N TYR A 385 9.03 15.69 -14.66
CA TYR A 385 8.19 15.99 -15.83
C TYR A 385 6.98 16.88 -15.48
N LEU A 386 6.38 17.53 -16.48
CA LEU A 386 5.30 18.51 -16.29
C LEU A 386 4.01 17.93 -15.66
N ASN A 387 3.75 16.64 -15.81
CA ASN A 387 2.65 15.93 -15.14
C ASN A 387 3.01 15.42 -13.72
N MET A 388 4.26 15.56 -13.28
CA MET A 388 4.76 15.10 -11.97
C MET A 388 5.09 16.26 -11.02
N ILE A 389 4.51 17.45 -11.26
CA ILE A 389 4.76 18.65 -10.46
C ILE A 389 3.91 18.63 -9.18
N ILE A 390 4.58 18.72 -8.04
CA ILE A 390 3.94 18.99 -6.74
C ILE A 390 3.78 20.51 -6.61
N GLY A 391 2.53 21.00 -6.57
CA GLY A 391 2.19 22.42 -6.47
C GLY A 391 1.59 22.80 -5.11
N ALA A 392 1.15 24.04 -4.99
CA ALA A 392 0.47 24.54 -3.78
C ALA A 392 -0.92 23.94 -3.54
N ASN A 393 -1.49 23.27 -4.56
CA ASN A 393 -2.79 22.62 -4.52
C ASN A 393 -2.69 21.07 -4.44
N THR A 394 -1.49 20.53 -4.21
CA THR A 394 -1.23 19.07 -4.23
C THR A 394 -1.20 18.49 -2.82
N GLU A 395 -2.05 17.50 -2.54
CA GLU A 395 -2.01 16.69 -1.31
C GLU A 395 -0.91 15.61 -1.39
N VAL A 396 -0.36 15.18 -0.24
CA VAL A 396 0.71 14.18 -0.17
C VAL A 396 0.30 12.96 0.65
N ILE A 397 0.25 11.81 0.00
CA ILE A 397 0.22 10.51 0.65
C ILE A 397 1.67 10.02 0.79
N ALA A 398 2.13 9.85 2.03
CA ALA A 398 3.43 9.26 2.33
C ALA A 398 3.40 7.76 2.00
N GLY A 399 4.01 7.39 0.87
CA GLY A 399 4.12 6.01 0.39
C GLY A 399 5.46 5.35 0.72
N GLU A 400 6.43 6.09 1.28
CA GLU A 400 7.59 5.48 1.93
C GLU A 400 7.12 4.37 2.90
N TRP A 401 7.90 3.28 2.99
CA TRP A 401 7.58 2.07 3.78
C TRP A 401 6.41 1.21 3.28
N LEU A 402 5.59 1.70 2.35
CA LEU A 402 4.37 1.02 1.92
C LEU A 402 4.52 0.35 0.54
N ILE A 403 3.65 -0.63 0.31
CA ILE A 403 3.41 -1.24 -0.99
C ILE A 403 2.06 -0.73 -1.50
N VAL A 404 2.02 -0.29 -2.76
CA VAL A 404 0.79 -0.01 -3.51
C VAL A 404 0.57 -1.12 -4.54
N THR A 405 -0.69 -1.51 -4.68
CA THR A 405 -1.21 -2.43 -5.69
C THR A 405 -2.44 -1.80 -6.33
N ALA A 406 -2.85 -2.31 -7.50
CA ALA A 406 -4.21 -2.03 -7.98
C ALA A 406 -5.24 -2.54 -6.95
N GLY A 407 -6.38 -1.85 -6.86
CA GLY A 407 -7.52 -2.35 -6.08
C GLY A 407 -8.04 -3.65 -6.67
N ALA A 408 -8.37 -4.62 -5.83
CA ALA A 408 -8.74 -5.95 -6.29
C ALA A 408 -10.13 -5.96 -6.96
N ILE A 409 -10.30 -6.93 -7.86
CA ILE A 409 -11.46 -7.08 -8.73
C ILE A 409 -11.99 -8.50 -8.56
N ASP A 410 -13.09 -8.64 -7.84
CA ASP A 410 -13.76 -9.92 -7.65
C ASP A 410 -14.88 -10.06 -8.68
N CYS A 411 -14.72 -11.00 -9.61
CA CYS A 411 -15.68 -11.24 -10.69
C CYS A 411 -16.55 -12.49 -10.50
N HIS A 412 -16.77 -12.93 -9.26
CA HIS A 412 -17.79 -13.95 -8.93
C HIS A 412 -18.56 -13.57 -7.65
N VAL A 413 -19.24 -12.42 -7.70
CA VAL A 413 -19.97 -11.86 -6.56
C VAL A 413 -21.45 -12.25 -6.59
N HIS A 414 -21.92 -12.91 -5.54
CA HIS A 414 -23.34 -13.12 -5.30
C HIS A 414 -23.88 -11.98 -4.43
N TYR A 415 -24.70 -11.07 -5.00
CA TYR A 415 -25.26 -9.92 -4.28
C TYR A 415 -26.40 -10.32 -3.33
N ILE A 416 -26.06 -11.07 -2.28
CA ILE A 416 -26.96 -11.66 -1.27
C ILE A 416 -27.31 -10.64 -0.17
N CYS A 417 -26.36 -9.79 0.24
CA CYS A 417 -26.60 -8.71 1.21
C CYS A 417 -25.56 -7.58 1.02
N PRO A 418 -25.86 -6.32 1.40
CA PRO A 418 -24.90 -5.22 1.25
C PRO A 418 -23.68 -5.35 2.17
N GLN A 419 -23.75 -6.14 3.26
CA GLN A 419 -22.64 -6.28 4.21
C GLN A 419 -21.39 -6.92 3.57
N LEU A 420 -21.55 -7.76 2.55
CA LEU A 420 -20.40 -8.34 1.83
C LEU A 420 -19.63 -7.29 1.02
N VAL A 421 -20.24 -6.16 0.66
CA VAL A 421 -19.58 -5.05 -0.04
C VAL A 421 -18.63 -4.30 0.88
N TYR A 422 -19.03 -4.10 2.15
CA TYR A 422 -18.15 -3.51 3.17
C TYR A 422 -16.95 -4.41 3.49
N GLU A 423 -17.19 -5.73 3.54
CA GLU A 423 -16.14 -6.74 3.73
C GLU A 423 -15.19 -6.86 2.51
N ALA A 424 -15.71 -6.63 1.29
CA ALA A 424 -14.90 -6.52 0.08
C ALA A 424 -13.92 -5.34 0.18
N ILE A 425 -14.43 -4.12 0.36
CA ILE A 425 -13.57 -2.92 0.36
C ILE A 425 -12.62 -2.86 1.56
N SER A 426 -13.03 -3.36 2.74
CA SER A 426 -12.12 -3.48 3.89
C SER A 426 -10.98 -4.49 3.67
N SER A 427 -11.15 -5.45 2.74
CA SER A 427 -10.10 -6.37 2.31
C SER A 427 -9.24 -5.87 1.14
N GLY A 428 -9.61 -4.73 0.52
CA GLY A 428 -8.91 -4.14 -0.63
C GLY A 428 -9.54 -4.39 -2.01
N ILE A 429 -10.78 -4.91 -2.08
CA ILE A 429 -11.53 -5.09 -3.33
C ILE A 429 -12.30 -3.80 -3.66
N THR A 430 -12.05 -3.23 -4.83
CA THR A 430 -12.68 -1.96 -5.30
C THR A 430 -13.62 -2.15 -6.48
N THR A 431 -13.66 -3.33 -7.08
CA THR A 431 -14.58 -3.67 -8.17
C THR A 431 -15.24 -5.02 -7.91
N LEU A 432 -16.56 -5.07 -8.05
CA LEU A 432 -17.39 -6.26 -7.87
C LEU A 432 -18.13 -6.57 -9.17
N VAL A 433 -18.01 -7.79 -9.68
CA VAL A 433 -18.80 -8.28 -10.82
C VAL A 433 -19.48 -9.59 -10.46
N GLY A 434 -20.77 -9.68 -10.78
CA GLY A 434 -21.56 -10.87 -10.51
C GLY A 434 -23.06 -10.57 -10.59
N GLY A 435 -23.88 -11.15 -9.72
CA GLY A 435 -25.34 -11.00 -9.85
C GLY A 435 -26.10 -11.38 -8.58
N GLY A 436 -27.30 -10.84 -8.44
CA GLY A 436 -28.16 -11.06 -7.28
C GLY A 436 -29.12 -9.90 -7.04
N THR A 437 -30.07 -10.12 -6.13
CA THR A 437 -31.16 -9.18 -5.79
C THR A 437 -31.50 -9.26 -4.29
N GLY A 438 -30.48 -9.32 -3.43
CA GLY A 438 -30.63 -9.63 -2.01
C GLY A 438 -30.76 -11.14 -1.73
N PRO A 439 -31.22 -11.56 -0.54
CA PRO A 439 -31.04 -12.93 -0.03
C PRO A 439 -32.07 -13.95 -0.57
N THR A 440 -32.47 -13.79 -1.84
CA THR A 440 -33.39 -14.70 -2.53
C THR A 440 -32.75 -16.07 -2.77
N ALA A 441 -33.55 -17.13 -2.93
CA ALA A 441 -33.02 -18.45 -3.29
C ALA A 441 -32.19 -18.42 -4.58
N GLY A 442 -32.68 -17.71 -5.61
CA GLY A 442 -31.99 -17.58 -6.90
C GLY A 442 -30.65 -16.85 -6.80
N SER A 443 -30.53 -15.82 -5.96
CA SER A 443 -29.27 -15.09 -5.73
C SER A 443 -28.31 -15.84 -4.80
N ARG A 444 -28.83 -16.63 -3.87
CA ARG A 444 -28.04 -17.49 -2.98
C ARG A 444 -27.44 -18.71 -3.70
N ALA A 445 -28.04 -19.13 -4.81
CA ALA A 445 -27.53 -20.21 -5.65
C ALA A 445 -26.76 -19.71 -6.89
N THR A 446 -27.15 -18.56 -7.47
CA THR A 446 -26.65 -18.12 -8.79
C THR A 446 -26.36 -16.62 -8.86
N THR A 447 -25.27 -16.22 -9.53
CA THR A 447 -24.96 -14.82 -9.90
C THR A 447 -25.90 -14.33 -11.00
N CYS A 448 -27.18 -14.16 -10.69
CA CYS A 448 -28.19 -13.69 -11.63
C CYS A 448 -28.98 -12.50 -11.05
N THR A 449 -28.99 -11.37 -11.75
CA THR A 449 -29.95 -10.27 -11.58
C THR A 449 -30.97 -10.38 -12.73
N PRO A 450 -32.14 -11.04 -12.52
CA PRO A 450 -32.82 -11.74 -13.62
C PRO A 450 -33.91 -10.94 -14.37
N ALA A 451 -34.26 -9.74 -13.92
CA ALA A 451 -35.36 -8.95 -14.51
C ALA A 451 -34.98 -7.46 -14.65
N PRO A 452 -35.40 -6.76 -15.71
CA PRO A 452 -35.06 -5.33 -15.94
C PRO A 452 -35.39 -4.39 -14.76
N SER A 453 -36.50 -4.62 -14.07
CA SER A 453 -36.88 -3.86 -12.87
C SER A 453 -35.91 -4.08 -11.71
N LEU A 454 -35.40 -5.29 -11.56
CA LEU A 454 -34.43 -5.65 -10.52
C LEU A 454 -33.02 -5.17 -10.90
N MET A 455 -32.66 -5.18 -12.18
CA MET A 455 -31.41 -4.58 -12.70
C MET A 455 -31.35 -3.09 -12.36
N LYS A 456 -32.40 -2.34 -12.70
CA LYS A 456 -32.55 -0.93 -12.33
C LYS A 456 -32.43 -0.72 -10.82
N LEU A 457 -33.12 -1.52 -10.01
CA LEU A 457 -33.07 -1.37 -8.54
C LEU A 457 -31.70 -1.71 -7.95
N MET A 458 -30.95 -2.66 -8.52
CA MET A 458 -29.60 -2.97 -8.06
C MET A 458 -28.63 -1.83 -8.39
N LEU A 459 -28.64 -1.32 -9.62
CA LEU A 459 -27.87 -0.13 -10.02
C LEU A 459 -28.16 1.06 -9.09
N GLN A 460 -29.45 1.38 -8.88
CA GLN A 460 -29.86 2.47 -7.97
C GLN A 460 -29.55 2.22 -6.49
N SER A 461 -29.34 0.97 -6.06
CA SER A 461 -29.01 0.62 -4.67
C SER A 461 -27.51 0.63 -4.39
N THR A 462 -26.66 0.74 -5.41
CA THR A 462 -25.19 0.78 -5.29
C THR A 462 -24.57 2.11 -5.72
N ASP A 463 -25.35 3.07 -6.21
CA ASP A 463 -24.94 4.38 -6.75
C ASP A 463 -24.09 5.21 -5.75
N ASP A 464 -24.43 5.16 -4.45
CA ASP A 464 -23.71 5.85 -3.36
C ASP A 464 -22.51 5.05 -2.79
N LEU A 465 -22.22 3.84 -3.29
CA LEU A 465 -21.16 2.98 -2.74
C LEU A 465 -19.83 3.17 -3.49
N PRO A 466 -18.68 3.36 -2.80
CA PRO A 466 -17.39 3.69 -3.42
C PRO A 466 -16.67 2.46 -4.00
N LEU A 467 -17.35 1.71 -4.87
CA LEU A 467 -16.82 0.58 -5.64
C LEU A 467 -17.39 0.62 -7.06
N ASN A 468 -16.69 0.02 -8.01
CA ASN A 468 -17.25 -0.25 -9.34
C ASN A 468 -18.14 -1.50 -9.30
N PHE A 469 -19.30 -1.48 -9.96
CA PHE A 469 -20.25 -2.61 -9.98
C PHE A 469 -20.57 -3.09 -11.40
N GLY A 470 -20.41 -4.39 -11.64
CA GLY A 470 -20.93 -5.11 -12.79
C GLY A 470 -22.03 -6.08 -12.39
N PHE A 471 -23.18 -6.01 -13.06
CA PHE A 471 -24.32 -6.89 -12.85
C PHE A 471 -24.54 -7.82 -14.06
N THR A 472 -24.76 -9.11 -13.78
CA THR A 472 -24.94 -10.17 -14.79
C THR A 472 -26.37 -10.68 -14.79
N GLY A 473 -26.94 -10.79 -16.00
CA GLY A 473 -28.27 -11.35 -16.23
C GLY A 473 -28.28 -12.89 -16.19
N LYS A 474 -29.46 -13.50 -16.29
CA LYS A 474 -29.59 -14.96 -16.45
C LYS A 474 -29.44 -15.32 -17.94
N GLY A 475 -28.47 -16.17 -18.27
CA GLY A 475 -28.22 -16.65 -19.64
C GLY A 475 -29.02 -17.90 -20.03
N SER A 476 -29.55 -18.65 -19.07
CA SER A 476 -30.30 -19.89 -19.31
C SER A 476 -31.73 -19.64 -19.81
N SER A 477 -31.89 -19.16 -21.06
CA SER A 477 -33.19 -19.04 -21.74
C SER A 477 -33.04 -19.05 -23.29
N LYS A 478 -34.07 -18.60 -23.99
CA LYS A 478 -34.06 -18.21 -25.41
C LYS A 478 -33.62 -16.74 -25.58
N PRO A 479 -33.15 -16.34 -26.79
CA PRO A 479 -32.72 -14.98 -27.12
C PRO A 479 -33.54 -13.81 -26.57
N ASP A 480 -34.88 -13.91 -26.62
CA ASP A 480 -35.80 -12.80 -26.43
C ASP A 480 -35.64 -12.10 -25.06
N GLU A 481 -35.52 -12.87 -23.98
CA GLU A 481 -35.33 -12.33 -22.63
C GLU A 481 -33.90 -11.85 -22.37
N LEU A 482 -32.91 -12.48 -23.01
CA LEU A 482 -31.50 -12.09 -22.88
C LEU A 482 -31.26 -10.69 -23.46
N HIS A 483 -31.89 -10.36 -24.58
CA HIS A 483 -31.86 -9.02 -25.15
C HIS A 483 -32.38 -7.95 -24.16
N GLU A 484 -33.48 -8.22 -23.46
CA GLU A 484 -34.09 -7.25 -22.55
C GLU A 484 -33.28 -7.04 -21.27
N ILE A 485 -32.66 -8.09 -20.70
CA ILE A 485 -31.83 -7.93 -19.50
C ILE A 485 -30.50 -7.23 -19.79
N ILE A 486 -29.93 -7.40 -20.99
CA ILE A 486 -28.74 -6.64 -21.44
C ILE A 486 -29.10 -5.16 -21.61
N LYS A 487 -30.17 -4.82 -22.35
CA LYS A 487 -30.66 -3.44 -22.51
C LYS A 487 -30.97 -2.75 -21.17
N ALA A 488 -31.35 -3.51 -20.15
CA ALA A 488 -31.63 -3.01 -18.81
C ALA A 488 -30.39 -2.68 -17.97
N GLY A 489 -29.18 -3.05 -18.42
CA GLY A 489 -27.91 -2.79 -17.75
C GLY A 489 -27.08 -4.02 -17.39
N ALA A 490 -27.42 -5.23 -17.87
CA ALA A 490 -26.53 -6.38 -17.66
C ALA A 490 -25.26 -6.26 -18.53
N MET A 491 -24.10 -6.25 -17.89
CA MET A 491 -22.79 -6.24 -18.58
C MET A 491 -22.28 -7.64 -18.95
N GLY A 492 -23.03 -8.68 -18.62
CA GLY A 492 -22.72 -10.08 -18.93
C GLY A 492 -23.86 -11.01 -18.53
N LEU A 493 -23.68 -12.32 -18.74
CA LEU A 493 -24.71 -13.34 -18.45
C LEU A 493 -24.14 -14.52 -17.66
N LYS A 494 -24.95 -15.11 -16.77
CA LYS A 494 -24.65 -16.34 -16.04
C LYS A 494 -25.50 -17.51 -16.54
N LEU A 495 -24.84 -18.57 -17.01
CA LEU A 495 -25.42 -19.91 -17.15
C LEU A 495 -25.23 -20.69 -15.84
N HIS A 496 -26.24 -21.46 -15.41
CA HIS A 496 -26.20 -22.26 -14.17
C HIS A 496 -26.97 -23.57 -14.28
N GLU A 497 -26.52 -24.61 -13.56
CA GLU A 497 -27.24 -25.89 -13.44
C GLU A 497 -28.68 -25.69 -12.91
N ASP A 498 -28.86 -24.90 -11.84
CA ASP A 498 -30.16 -24.57 -11.21
C ASP A 498 -31.19 -23.92 -12.15
N TRP A 499 -30.73 -23.34 -13.27
CA TRP A 499 -31.57 -22.74 -14.31
C TRP A 499 -31.54 -23.52 -15.63
N GLY A 500 -30.88 -24.68 -15.66
CA GLY A 500 -30.54 -25.44 -16.85
C GLY A 500 -29.28 -24.90 -17.55
N CYS A 501 -28.20 -25.68 -17.52
CA CYS A 501 -26.96 -25.40 -18.26
C CYS A 501 -26.79 -26.34 -19.47
N THR A 502 -27.88 -26.56 -20.21
CA THR A 502 -27.90 -27.50 -21.34
C THR A 502 -27.16 -26.96 -22.57
N PRO A 503 -26.69 -27.82 -23.50
CA PRO A 503 -26.07 -27.41 -24.77
C PRO A 503 -26.88 -26.37 -25.56
N ALA A 504 -28.23 -26.43 -25.51
CA ALA A 504 -29.09 -25.45 -26.19
C ALA A 504 -29.09 -24.08 -25.50
N ALA A 505 -29.07 -24.03 -24.16
CA ALA A 505 -28.94 -22.79 -23.40
C ALA A 505 -27.54 -22.16 -23.61
N ILE A 506 -26.49 -22.99 -23.60
CA ILE A 506 -25.12 -22.58 -23.90
C ILE A 506 -25.03 -21.94 -25.29
N ASP A 507 -25.56 -22.60 -26.32
CA ASP A 507 -25.50 -22.12 -27.71
C ASP A 507 -26.29 -20.82 -27.92
N ASN A 508 -27.50 -20.74 -27.37
CA ASN A 508 -28.31 -19.51 -27.39
C ASN A 508 -27.56 -18.35 -26.72
N CYS A 509 -27.06 -18.55 -25.50
CA CYS A 509 -26.42 -17.52 -24.70
C CYS A 509 -25.19 -16.94 -25.42
N LEU A 510 -24.29 -17.80 -25.90
CA LEU A 510 -23.10 -17.41 -26.67
C LEU A 510 -23.47 -16.63 -27.94
N THR A 511 -24.51 -17.06 -28.65
CA THR A 511 -25.00 -16.39 -29.86
C THR A 511 -25.55 -14.98 -29.58
N ILE A 512 -25.97 -14.68 -28.35
CA ILE A 512 -26.38 -13.32 -27.95
C ILE A 512 -25.18 -12.46 -27.54
N ALA A 513 -24.16 -13.04 -26.88
CA ALA A 513 -22.94 -12.29 -26.56
C ALA A 513 -22.22 -11.81 -27.83
N GLU A 514 -22.13 -12.66 -28.86
CA GLU A 514 -21.60 -12.31 -30.19
C GLU A 514 -22.37 -11.18 -30.90
N GLN A 515 -23.62 -10.88 -30.50
CA GLN A 515 -24.43 -9.82 -31.12
C GLN A 515 -24.36 -8.47 -30.39
N TYR A 516 -24.13 -8.46 -29.08
CA TYR A 516 -24.36 -7.28 -28.24
C TYR A 516 -23.09 -6.50 -27.85
N ASP A 517 -21.91 -7.00 -28.21
CA ASP A 517 -20.62 -6.54 -27.66
C ASP A 517 -20.64 -6.43 -26.12
N ILE A 518 -21.34 -7.37 -25.47
CA ILE A 518 -20.91 -7.92 -24.18
C ILE A 518 -19.78 -8.96 -24.43
N GLN A 519 -18.95 -8.71 -25.46
CA GLN A 519 -17.90 -9.57 -26.02
C GLN A 519 -17.27 -8.93 -27.29
N ALA A 520 -16.21 -8.15 -27.09
CA ALA A 520 -15.19 -7.73 -28.04
C ALA A 520 -15.54 -6.89 -29.31
N GLN A 521 -15.23 -5.59 -29.26
CA GLN A 521 -14.30 -4.98 -30.22
C GLN A 521 -13.34 -3.93 -29.63
N LEU A 522 -12.03 -4.20 -29.68
CA LEU A 522 -10.98 -3.18 -29.73
C LEU A 522 -9.92 -3.60 -30.76
N SER A 523 -9.72 -2.78 -31.79
CA SER A 523 -8.97 -3.16 -32.99
C SER A 523 -7.45 -3.08 -32.78
N LEU A 524 -6.76 -4.22 -32.83
CA LEU A 524 -5.48 -4.44 -33.55
C LEU A 524 -4.86 -5.83 -33.33
N LEU A 525 -5.27 -6.58 -32.30
CA LEU A 525 -4.79 -7.93 -31.99
C LEU A 525 -5.93 -8.95 -31.95
N GLN A 526 -5.72 -10.14 -32.54
CA GLN A 526 -6.75 -11.17 -32.73
C GLN A 526 -6.99 -12.02 -31.47
N PHE A 527 -7.63 -11.43 -30.45
CA PHE A 527 -8.14 -12.17 -29.29
C PHE A 527 -9.62 -11.85 -29.06
N TYR A 528 -10.44 -12.91 -28.97
CA TYR A 528 -11.86 -12.82 -28.64
C TYR A 528 -12.03 -12.97 -27.12
N PHE A 529 -12.53 -11.94 -26.43
CA PHE A 529 -12.87 -11.97 -25.00
C PHE A 529 -14.28 -12.60 -24.79
N CYS A 530 -14.82 -12.69 -23.57
CA CYS A 530 -16.22 -13.14 -23.34
C CYS A 530 -16.72 -12.86 -21.91
N PHE A 531 -17.95 -12.35 -21.81
CA PHE A 531 -18.62 -12.00 -20.55
C PHE A 531 -19.74 -13.02 -20.18
N ILE A 532 -19.68 -14.25 -20.69
CA ILE A 532 -20.54 -15.35 -20.26
C ILE A 532 -19.82 -16.18 -19.21
N ASN A 533 -20.33 -16.08 -18.00
CA ASN A 533 -19.95 -16.90 -16.87
C ASN A 533 -20.77 -18.20 -16.89
N ILE A 534 -20.14 -19.36 -16.67
CA ILE A 534 -20.83 -20.66 -16.70
C ILE A 534 -20.53 -21.51 -15.46
N HIS A 535 -21.60 -22.01 -14.84
CA HIS A 535 -21.59 -23.21 -14.00
C HIS A 535 -22.23 -24.33 -14.83
N THR A 536 -21.44 -25.34 -15.21
CA THR A 536 -21.82 -26.39 -16.17
C THR A 536 -22.91 -27.32 -15.65
N ASP A 537 -23.51 -28.12 -16.54
CA ASP A 537 -24.36 -29.25 -16.14
C ASP A 537 -23.57 -30.18 -15.20
N THR A 538 -24.01 -30.20 -13.93
CA THR A 538 -23.44 -31.01 -12.87
C THR A 538 -23.84 -32.47 -13.06
N LEU A 539 -25.14 -32.75 -13.18
CA LEU A 539 -25.66 -34.11 -13.22
C LEU A 539 -25.27 -34.85 -14.51
N ASN A 540 -24.71 -34.16 -15.50
CA ASN A 540 -24.47 -34.63 -16.86
C ASN A 540 -25.78 -35.04 -17.55
N GLU A 541 -26.91 -34.44 -17.14
CA GLU A 541 -28.27 -34.76 -17.57
C GLU A 541 -28.42 -34.58 -19.09
N ALA A 542 -27.84 -33.51 -19.63
CA ALA A 542 -27.78 -33.23 -21.06
C ALA A 542 -26.49 -33.73 -21.74
N GLY A 543 -25.60 -34.39 -21.00
CA GLY A 543 -24.35 -34.99 -21.48
C GLY A 543 -23.09 -34.57 -20.70
N PHE A 544 -22.04 -35.37 -20.82
CA PHE A 544 -20.73 -35.12 -20.18
C PHE A 544 -20.03 -33.84 -20.69
N VAL A 545 -18.97 -33.42 -19.99
CA VAL A 545 -18.21 -32.18 -20.23
C VAL A 545 -17.82 -31.92 -21.68
N GLU A 546 -17.46 -32.95 -22.46
CA GLU A 546 -17.12 -32.81 -23.89
C GLU A 546 -18.30 -32.32 -24.76
N HIS A 547 -19.54 -32.58 -24.35
CA HIS A 547 -20.76 -32.09 -25.01
C HIS A 547 -21.00 -30.62 -24.69
N SER A 548 -20.70 -30.18 -23.47
CA SER A 548 -20.67 -28.75 -23.12
C SER A 548 -19.58 -28.01 -23.89
N ILE A 549 -18.38 -28.59 -24.00
CA ILE A 549 -17.27 -28.04 -24.79
C ILE A 549 -17.64 -27.95 -26.28
N ALA A 550 -18.32 -28.96 -26.84
CA ALA A 550 -18.82 -28.91 -28.21
C ALA A 550 -19.87 -27.79 -28.41
N ALA A 551 -20.73 -27.53 -27.41
CA ALA A 551 -21.71 -26.44 -27.45
C ALA A 551 -21.07 -25.04 -27.43
N PHE A 552 -19.86 -24.88 -26.88
CA PHE A 552 -19.10 -23.63 -26.98
C PHE A 552 -18.74 -23.30 -28.44
N LYS A 553 -18.58 -24.31 -29.31
CA LYS A 553 -18.20 -24.17 -30.74
C LYS A 553 -16.90 -23.38 -30.96
N GLY A 554 -15.98 -23.41 -29.98
CA GLY A 554 -14.72 -22.66 -30.03
C GLY A 554 -14.82 -21.17 -29.67
N ARG A 555 -16.01 -20.68 -29.28
CA ARG A 555 -16.21 -19.34 -28.74
C ARG A 555 -15.66 -19.27 -27.32
N THR A 556 -15.08 -18.11 -26.96
CA THR A 556 -14.58 -17.84 -25.61
C THR A 556 -15.73 -17.91 -24.59
N ILE A 557 -15.44 -18.37 -23.36
CA ILE A 557 -16.39 -18.46 -22.24
C ILE A 557 -15.62 -18.50 -20.90
N HIS A 558 -16.19 -17.96 -19.82
CA HIS A 558 -15.56 -17.96 -18.49
C HIS A 558 -16.12 -19.09 -17.61
N THR A 559 -15.38 -20.20 -17.50
CA THR A 559 -15.79 -21.35 -16.66
C THR A 559 -15.48 -21.11 -15.19
N TYR A 560 -16.50 -21.12 -14.33
CA TYR A 560 -16.31 -21.19 -12.89
C TYR A 560 -15.99 -22.64 -12.43
N HIS A 561 -15.88 -22.83 -11.11
CA HIS A 561 -15.48 -24.04 -10.37
C HIS A 561 -16.10 -25.37 -10.87
N ARG A 562 -15.30 -26.46 -10.87
CA ARG A 562 -15.45 -27.64 -11.76
C ARG A 562 -15.43 -29.02 -11.05
N ASP A 563 -16.47 -29.43 -10.31
CA ASP A 563 -16.37 -30.65 -9.48
C ASP A 563 -17.77 -31.32 -9.20
N ILE A 564 -17.95 -32.67 -9.35
CA ILE A 564 -19.31 -33.31 -9.50
C ILE A 564 -19.47 -34.85 -9.18
N LEU A 565 -20.71 -35.40 -9.04
CA LEU A 565 -21.15 -36.25 -7.89
C LEU A 565 -22.59 -36.91 -7.94
N GLU A 566 -22.87 -37.96 -7.11
CA GLU A 566 -24.17 -38.65 -6.68
C GLU A 566 -23.93 -39.73 -5.53
N ASP A 567 -24.42 -39.88 -4.26
CA ASP A 567 -25.20 -39.16 -3.20
C ASP A 567 -24.43 -38.83 -1.85
N LEU A 568 -23.72 -39.77 -1.17
CA LEU A 568 -22.47 -39.51 -0.39
C LEU A 568 -21.27 -39.66 -1.32
N ALA A 569 -21.45 -40.49 -2.35
CA ALA A 569 -20.82 -40.21 -3.62
C ALA A 569 -21.35 -38.90 -4.27
N PHE A 570 -22.20 -38.07 -3.58
CA PHE A 570 -22.43 -36.60 -3.69
C PHE A 570 -21.69 -35.82 -2.56
N ALA A 571 -20.57 -36.35 -2.05
CA ALA A 571 -19.50 -35.55 -1.44
C ALA A 571 -18.13 -35.80 -2.10
N CYS A 572 -17.76 -37.06 -2.38
CA CYS A 572 -16.38 -37.47 -2.68
C CYS A 572 -15.79 -37.07 -4.07
N SER A 573 -16.53 -37.14 -5.18
CA SER A 573 -16.10 -36.68 -6.51
C SER A 573 -16.34 -35.18 -6.88
N ARG A 574 -16.74 -34.30 -5.94
CA ARG A 574 -16.67 -32.81 -6.05
C ARG A 574 -15.65 -32.30 -5.07
N ILE A 575 -15.68 -32.77 -3.83
CA ILE A 575 -14.60 -32.53 -2.86
C ILE A 575 -13.47 -33.54 -3.12
N ARG A 576 -12.90 -33.49 -4.33
CA ARG A 576 -11.78 -34.34 -4.78
C ARG A 576 -10.47 -33.72 -4.33
N GLU A 577 -9.83 -34.32 -3.33
CA GLU A 577 -8.45 -33.97 -2.93
C GLU A 577 -7.50 -33.88 -4.15
N LYS A 578 -7.69 -34.76 -5.14
CA LYS A 578 -6.91 -34.78 -6.39
C LYS A 578 -7.17 -33.61 -7.35
N THR A 579 -8.38 -33.05 -7.43
CA THR A 579 -8.62 -31.85 -8.26
C THR A 579 -8.17 -30.60 -7.53
N ILE A 580 -8.42 -30.50 -6.23
CA ILE A 580 -7.96 -29.38 -5.38
C ILE A 580 -6.43 -29.30 -5.38
N ALA A 581 -5.72 -30.44 -5.27
CA ALA A 581 -4.26 -30.49 -5.38
C ALA A 581 -3.75 -30.21 -6.81
N ALA A 582 -4.57 -30.42 -7.84
CA ALA A 582 -4.25 -30.03 -9.22
C ALA A 582 -4.52 -28.54 -9.48
N GLU A 583 -5.59 -27.97 -8.92
CA GLU A 583 -5.97 -26.55 -9.00
C GLU A 583 -4.84 -25.63 -8.49
N ASP A 584 -4.29 -25.95 -7.31
CA ASP A 584 -3.05 -25.38 -6.77
C ASP A 584 -1.94 -25.25 -7.84
N ILE A 585 -1.63 -26.35 -8.51
CA ILE A 585 -0.56 -26.45 -9.53
C ILE A 585 -0.97 -25.71 -10.81
N LEU A 586 -2.24 -25.79 -11.20
CA LEU A 586 -2.79 -25.11 -12.39
C LEU A 586 -2.77 -23.59 -12.23
N HIS A 587 -3.01 -23.05 -11.03
CA HIS A 587 -2.78 -21.64 -10.71
C HIS A 587 -1.29 -21.27 -10.84
N ASP A 588 -0.38 -22.09 -10.32
CA ASP A 588 1.07 -21.84 -10.30
C ASP A 588 1.67 -21.84 -11.71
N ILE A 589 1.30 -22.80 -12.56
CA ILE A 589 1.74 -22.83 -13.97
C ILE A 589 1.03 -21.79 -14.85
N GLY A 590 -0.04 -21.14 -14.36
CA GLY A 590 -0.80 -20.12 -15.08
C GLY A 590 -1.93 -20.65 -15.96
N ALA A 591 -2.30 -21.93 -15.81
CA ALA A 591 -3.43 -22.55 -16.51
C ALA A 591 -4.80 -22.18 -15.90
N ILE A 592 -4.84 -21.66 -14.67
CA ILE A 592 -6.00 -20.94 -14.12
C ILE A 592 -5.61 -19.47 -13.89
N SER A 593 -6.27 -18.59 -14.65
CA SER A 593 -5.88 -17.18 -14.81
C SER A 593 -6.52 -16.23 -13.81
N ILE A 594 -7.61 -16.60 -13.13
CA ILE A 594 -8.38 -15.75 -12.22
C ILE A 594 -8.56 -16.44 -10.86
N ILE A 595 -8.70 -15.65 -9.79
CA ILE A 595 -9.19 -16.06 -8.47
C ILE A 595 -10.29 -15.07 -8.05
N SER A 596 -11.44 -15.60 -7.60
CA SER A 596 -12.66 -14.86 -7.24
C SER A 596 -13.27 -15.43 -5.96
N SER A 597 -14.27 -14.77 -5.35
CA SER A 597 -14.73 -15.15 -4.01
C SER A 597 -15.82 -16.21 -3.94
N ASP A 598 -16.77 -16.22 -4.88
CA ASP A 598 -18.06 -16.94 -4.75
C ASP A 598 -18.81 -16.57 -3.45
N SER A 599 -18.96 -15.26 -3.23
CA SER A 599 -19.29 -14.63 -1.94
C SER A 599 -20.55 -15.18 -1.25
N GLN A 600 -20.39 -15.89 -0.13
CA GLN A 600 -21.49 -16.51 0.65
C GLN A 600 -22.28 -17.63 -0.09
N ALA A 601 -21.94 -17.95 -1.33
CA ALA A 601 -22.59 -19.01 -2.13
C ALA A 601 -21.79 -20.32 -2.14
N MET A 602 -20.46 -20.26 -2.09
CA MET A 602 -19.60 -21.33 -1.57
C MET A 602 -18.23 -20.85 -1.04
N GLY A 603 -17.87 -19.57 -1.23
CA GLY A 603 -16.64 -18.95 -0.72
C GLY A 603 -16.84 -17.62 0.03
N ARG A 604 -15.78 -16.80 0.12
CA ARG A 604 -15.67 -15.68 1.07
C ARG A 604 -15.05 -14.43 0.43
N VAL A 605 -15.79 -13.32 0.47
CA VAL A 605 -15.42 -12.06 -0.21
C VAL A 605 -14.11 -11.47 0.29
N GLY A 606 -13.92 -11.34 1.61
CA GLY A 606 -12.69 -10.80 2.22
C GLY A 606 -11.46 -11.72 2.14
N GLU A 607 -11.53 -12.85 1.42
CA GLU A 607 -10.43 -13.82 1.31
C GLU A 607 -9.76 -13.87 -0.08
N VAL A 608 -10.24 -13.17 -1.12
CA VAL A 608 -9.70 -13.26 -2.50
C VAL A 608 -8.19 -13.01 -2.55
N ILE A 609 -7.73 -11.88 -1.98
CA ILE A 609 -6.31 -11.50 -1.96
C ILE A 609 -5.51 -12.47 -1.07
N SER A 610 -6.01 -12.79 0.13
CA SER A 610 -5.27 -13.61 1.08
C SER A 610 -5.14 -15.08 0.64
N ARG A 611 -6.15 -15.65 -0.02
CA ARG A 611 -6.10 -16.99 -0.63
C ARG A 611 -5.10 -17.04 -1.79
N THR A 612 -5.10 -16.02 -2.65
CA THR A 612 -4.12 -15.89 -3.74
C THR A 612 -2.68 -16.01 -3.22
N TRP A 613 -2.33 -15.23 -2.19
CA TRP A 613 -0.97 -15.27 -1.60
C TRP A 613 -0.69 -16.54 -0.80
N GLN A 614 -1.70 -17.14 -0.15
CA GLN A 614 -1.56 -18.44 0.52
C GLN A 614 -1.22 -19.55 -0.48
N THR A 615 -1.88 -19.63 -1.64
CA THR A 615 -1.57 -20.59 -2.70
C THR A 615 -0.16 -20.35 -3.25
N ALA A 616 0.21 -19.12 -3.61
CA ALA A 616 1.56 -18.78 -4.09
C ALA A 616 2.65 -19.23 -3.09
N ASN A 617 2.45 -18.94 -1.80
CA ASN A 617 3.33 -19.36 -0.72
C ASN A 617 3.38 -20.90 -0.54
N LYS A 618 2.23 -21.58 -0.63
CA LYS A 618 2.13 -23.05 -0.58
C LYS A 618 2.93 -23.70 -1.71
N MET A 619 2.80 -23.18 -2.94
CA MET A 619 3.48 -23.72 -4.12
C MET A 619 4.99 -23.57 -4.04
N LYS A 620 5.49 -22.41 -3.56
CA LYS A 620 6.91 -22.22 -3.30
C LYS A 620 7.43 -23.21 -2.25
N ILE A 621 6.80 -23.29 -1.08
CA ILE A 621 7.32 -24.04 0.07
C ILE A 621 7.16 -25.56 -0.08
N GLN A 622 5.98 -26.02 -0.47
CA GLN A 622 5.55 -27.41 -0.21
C GLN A 622 5.60 -28.31 -1.44
N GLN A 623 5.70 -27.75 -2.66
CA GLN A 623 5.52 -28.54 -3.89
C GLN A 623 6.54 -28.26 -4.99
N ARG A 624 6.87 -26.99 -5.31
CA ARG A 624 7.54 -26.65 -6.58
C ARG A 624 8.80 -25.78 -6.50
N GLY A 625 9.06 -25.09 -5.38
CA GLY A 625 10.20 -24.16 -5.28
C GLY A 625 10.02 -22.90 -6.15
N PRO A 626 11.11 -22.19 -6.50
CA PRO A 626 11.07 -21.05 -7.44
C PRO A 626 10.48 -21.43 -8.81
N LEU A 627 9.79 -20.51 -9.49
CA LEU A 627 9.10 -20.81 -10.74
C LEU A 627 9.76 -20.12 -11.93
N GLN A 628 10.38 -20.91 -12.81
CA GLN A 628 11.04 -20.40 -14.02
C GLN A 628 10.16 -19.41 -14.82
N PRO A 629 10.64 -18.18 -15.12
CA PRO A 629 12.04 -17.73 -15.05
C PRO A 629 12.48 -17.03 -13.73
N ASP A 630 11.78 -17.18 -12.60
CA ASP A 630 12.29 -16.72 -11.28
C ASP A 630 13.74 -17.20 -11.06
N GLU A 631 14.64 -16.27 -10.73
CA GLU A 631 15.97 -16.59 -10.21
C GLU A 631 15.86 -17.19 -8.79
N SER A 632 16.93 -17.80 -8.27
CA SER A 632 16.87 -18.52 -6.98
C SER A 632 16.66 -17.65 -5.74
N ASP A 633 16.64 -16.33 -5.90
CA ASP A 633 16.80 -15.33 -4.84
C ASP A 633 15.69 -14.26 -4.80
N ASN A 634 14.70 -14.28 -5.71
CA ASN A 634 13.43 -13.54 -5.61
C ASN A 634 12.25 -14.40 -6.13
N ASP A 635 11.03 -13.89 -6.09
CA ASP A 635 9.83 -14.56 -6.64
C ASP A 635 9.04 -13.67 -7.60
N ASN A 636 9.70 -12.71 -8.27
CA ASN A 636 9.03 -11.62 -8.98
C ASN A 636 8.04 -12.10 -10.05
N PHE A 637 8.38 -13.16 -10.79
CA PHE A 637 7.50 -13.69 -11.83
C PHE A 637 6.32 -14.47 -11.23
N ARG A 638 6.52 -15.24 -10.15
CA ARG A 638 5.40 -15.81 -9.39
C ARG A 638 4.51 -14.71 -8.81
N ILE A 639 5.07 -13.65 -8.23
CA ILE A 639 4.32 -12.54 -7.63
C ILE A 639 3.45 -11.86 -8.68
N LYS A 640 4.03 -11.46 -9.82
CA LYS A 640 3.32 -10.89 -10.99
C LYS A 640 2.22 -11.80 -11.51
N ARG A 641 2.50 -13.11 -11.63
CA ARG A 641 1.54 -14.15 -12.07
C ARG A 641 0.35 -14.32 -11.12
N TYR A 642 0.53 -14.08 -9.82
CA TYR A 642 -0.52 -14.27 -8.83
C TYR A 642 -1.34 -12.98 -8.59
N ILE A 643 -0.73 -11.80 -8.53
CA ILE A 643 -1.50 -10.53 -8.43
C ILE A 643 -2.44 -10.35 -9.63
N ALA A 644 -1.99 -10.67 -10.84
CA ALA A 644 -2.80 -10.58 -12.05
C ALA A 644 -4.13 -11.35 -11.97
N LYS A 645 -4.22 -12.39 -11.13
CA LYS A 645 -5.42 -13.24 -10.97
C LYS A 645 -6.60 -12.53 -10.32
N TYR A 646 -6.35 -11.46 -9.55
CA TYR A 646 -7.40 -10.66 -8.92
C TYR A 646 -7.37 -9.17 -9.34
N THR A 647 -6.52 -8.80 -10.31
CA THR A 647 -6.42 -7.41 -10.79
C THR A 647 -6.69 -7.30 -12.30
N ILE A 648 -5.68 -7.45 -13.16
CA ILE A 648 -5.80 -7.25 -14.61
C ILE A 648 -6.59 -8.36 -15.32
N ASN A 649 -6.46 -9.63 -14.92
CA ASN A 649 -7.14 -10.73 -15.62
C ASN A 649 -8.68 -10.68 -15.47
N PRO A 650 -9.25 -10.40 -14.28
CA PRO A 650 -10.68 -10.10 -14.16
C PRO A 650 -11.13 -8.92 -15.03
N ALA A 651 -10.33 -7.85 -15.12
CA ALA A 651 -10.69 -6.67 -15.92
C ALA A 651 -10.66 -6.93 -17.44
N ILE A 652 -9.69 -7.72 -17.92
CA ILE A 652 -9.62 -8.18 -19.31
C ILE A 652 -10.80 -9.13 -19.63
N ALA A 653 -11.08 -10.09 -18.75
CA ALA A 653 -12.16 -11.05 -18.95
C ALA A 653 -13.55 -10.37 -19.02
N ASN A 654 -13.72 -9.27 -18.28
CA ASN A 654 -14.94 -8.45 -18.26
C ASN A 654 -14.77 -7.11 -19.03
N GLY A 655 -13.83 -7.02 -19.96
CA GLY A 655 -13.69 -5.93 -20.94
C GLY A 655 -13.64 -4.49 -20.41
N PHE A 656 -13.15 -4.27 -19.19
CA PHE A 656 -12.95 -2.93 -18.61
C PHE A 656 -11.51 -2.65 -18.16
N SER A 657 -10.53 -3.39 -18.71
CA SER A 657 -9.09 -3.22 -18.45
C SER A 657 -8.54 -1.82 -18.81
N GLN A 658 -9.23 -1.07 -19.66
CA GLN A 658 -8.94 0.33 -19.98
C GLN A 658 -9.38 1.33 -18.88
N HIS A 659 -10.05 0.87 -17.81
CA HIS A 659 -10.53 1.70 -16.71
C HIS A 659 -9.90 1.29 -15.37
N VAL A 660 -9.77 -0.01 -15.12
CA VAL A 660 -9.22 -0.57 -13.87
C VAL A 660 -8.51 -1.90 -14.13
N GLY A 661 -7.65 -2.32 -13.20
CA GLY A 661 -6.93 -3.61 -13.26
C GLY A 661 -5.43 -3.47 -13.03
N PRO A 662 -4.72 -2.55 -13.72
CA PRO A 662 -3.29 -2.34 -13.53
C PRO A 662 -2.97 -1.05 -12.76
N VAL A 663 -1.75 -0.93 -12.22
CA VAL A 663 -1.19 0.35 -11.76
C VAL A 663 -0.45 1.03 -12.92
N GLU A 664 -1.22 1.48 -13.91
CA GLU A 664 -0.71 2.13 -15.13
C GLU A 664 -1.25 3.56 -15.28
N VAL A 665 -0.61 4.33 -16.17
CA VAL A 665 -1.06 5.69 -16.53
C VAL A 665 -2.24 5.58 -17.50
N ASN A 666 -3.29 6.37 -17.29
CA ASN A 666 -4.43 6.42 -18.22
C ASN A 666 -4.06 7.24 -19.47
N VAL A 667 -4.42 6.77 -20.67
CA VAL A 667 -3.90 7.22 -21.98
C VAL A 667 -4.99 7.76 -22.91
#